data_AF-A0AA38XWQ4-F1
#
_entry.id   AF-A0AA38XWQ4-F1
#
_cell.length_a   1.000
_cell.length_b   1.000
_cell.length_c   1.000
_cell.angle_alpha   90.00
_cell.angle_beta   90.00
_cell.angle_gamma   90.00
#
_symmetry.space_group_name_H-M   'P 1'
#
loop_
_entity.id
_entity.type
_entity.pdbx_description
1 polymer ?
#
loop_
_entity_poly.entity_id
_entity_poly.type
_entity_poly.pdbx_seq_one_letter_code
_entity_poly.pdbx_strand_id
1 'polypeptide(L)'
;METLDYRFDGTTPVRFPTNAVLVGVLASGNLEILLEPADLDGAMTVRIITAARGFGTVWQAVIADFAQRHPLRDVRVSINDAGATPAVVSLRLDQAVETLPDARARIAGLLDAGSFCEFLGPAQRAISPHLAQLDQPAAFDDGIVVGEGRLRGKRVLVAAQQGEFMGGGVGEVHGAKLTGLLRRAADTHPDGVLLLLDTGGVRLHEANAGLIAISEIMRATLGARAAGVPVVALIGSGNGAFGGMGIVARCCSTVIMSEEGRLSLSGPEVIETVRGVEEFDSRDRALVWRVTGGKHRYLIDQAQVLVPDAIGAFAQAAFDALQPDTASTDTDAALAALQARHAGLKARVAATPGAAGNRCLPCRHRTPEPAMSLPLNTLLDALFPRGHAVAVNDSVLTGTATTDDGEVTVIGTTDKIEVGVDHALVLADTVLASTAVHPQRPIVMLVDTAGQRLARRDELLGINGYFAHLAQTLDLARRRGARLVTLVYGESVSGGFLSFGLMADHIHALPDAQVRVMDLRAMARVTKQPLEKLQALSLTSPVFAPGVENYVAMGAVQTLWDGDLAHHLLEALRAPVDGDHRAALGAERGGRTLAAQVATARPARHTLVWLSADADWRADVATHEPRLAAWLAQGLPAVVARRAADDADPRLRLGIPLPPTEGKQRLSLRVPLRDVARMHAPPALSELLAAGDAVVPQAWQESLHDLQALAPARVFGAFAWQWLTALPYVHERSDIDLLWQVTDAAQAEALIAQLLAWESRHPHRLDGELCLPDGGAVNWRELAGRSRQVLVKRLDGAALEARDTLFATRELPAHGTVIDSARLGRLAIASLHTELACAPKPGLVTPFNSGSHEDMDASTFLRSLFALRHYFTAVARAGAAGAPFTVLRDHGIAAEAAMLAATAGINTHRGAIFSLGLLVAAAAERRRVHGQAVSAAQVCLAVQQWKDALIAAPLDPHSPGQRARARHGVCGVREQAAAGYPVLRELALPAMRHALDSGLPRDAALCHTLMQLVAQLDDLNLLHRGGAEGLRWAQQQASAFLSSGGAFAPDWRMRLQSIGDAFVMRRLSPGGSADLLACAWFLLQQEDA
;
A
#
# COMPACT_ATOMS: atom_id res chain seq x y z
N MET A 1 -42.03 -19.70 -22.36
CA MET A 1 -41.51 -19.47 -21.01
C MET A 1 -42.52 -19.99 -20.02
N GLU A 2 -42.09 -20.68 -18.98
CA GLU A 2 -42.88 -21.03 -17.80
C GLU A 2 -42.66 -19.95 -16.73
N THR A 3 -43.71 -19.58 -15.99
CA THR A 3 -43.65 -18.61 -14.90
C THR A 3 -43.96 -19.31 -13.60
N LEU A 4 -43.09 -19.16 -12.59
CA LEU A 4 -43.22 -19.78 -11.27
C LEU A 4 -43.13 -18.69 -10.20
N ASP A 5 -44.02 -18.74 -9.22
CA ASP A 5 -44.09 -17.76 -8.13
C ASP A 5 -44.05 -18.48 -6.78
N TYR A 6 -43.20 -18.00 -5.87
CA TYR A 6 -43.02 -18.53 -4.52
C TYR A 6 -43.07 -17.42 -3.47
N ARG A 7 -43.49 -17.75 -2.25
CA ARG A 7 -43.51 -16.86 -1.10
C ARG A 7 -43.01 -17.59 0.14
N PHE A 8 -42.12 -16.94 0.90
CA PHE A 8 -41.53 -17.46 2.12
C PHE A 8 -41.53 -16.38 3.21
N ASP A 9 -41.63 -16.78 4.47
CA ASP A 9 -41.53 -15.84 5.59
C ASP A 9 -40.07 -15.38 5.76
N GLY A 10 -39.87 -14.07 5.92
CA GLY A 10 -38.57 -13.45 6.11
C GLY A 10 -38.35 -12.98 7.54
N THR A 11 -37.13 -13.11 8.05
CA THR A 11 -36.77 -12.69 9.42
C THR A 11 -35.58 -11.72 9.45
N THR A 12 -34.81 -11.65 8.36
CA THR A 12 -33.57 -10.89 8.26
C THR A 12 -33.78 -9.61 7.45
N PRO A 13 -33.75 -8.41 8.07
CA PRO A 13 -33.86 -7.16 7.34
C PRO A 13 -32.63 -6.94 6.44
N VAL A 14 -32.87 -6.56 5.18
CA VAL A 14 -31.83 -6.36 4.17
C VAL A 14 -31.63 -4.86 3.92
N ARG A 15 -30.37 -4.41 3.89
CA ARG A 15 -30.01 -3.07 3.42
C ARG A 15 -29.44 -3.18 2.02
N PHE A 16 -30.17 -2.66 1.05
CA PHE A 16 -29.72 -2.67 -0.33
C PHE A 16 -28.76 -1.50 -0.61
N PRO A 17 -27.70 -1.70 -1.41
CA PRO A 17 -26.79 -0.64 -1.83
C PRO A 17 -27.46 0.40 -2.76
N THR A 18 -28.53 0.00 -3.48
CA THR A 18 -29.46 0.88 -4.22
C THR A 18 -30.90 0.36 -4.05
N ASN A 19 -31.93 0.88 -4.73
CA ASN A 19 -33.29 0.28 -4.66
C ASN A 19 -33.40 -1.11 -5.32
N ALA A 20 -32.30 -1.70 -5.81
CA ALA A 20 -32.27 -3.08 -6.29
C ALA A 20 -30.82 -3.63 -6.36
N VAL A 21 -30.66 -4.94 -6.55
CA VAL A 21 -29.40 -5.62 -6.83
C VAL A 21 -29.63 -6.58 -8.00
N LEU A 22 -28.94 -6.39 -9.12
CA LEU A 22 -29.01 -7.27 -10.29
C LEU A 22 -27.72 -8.08 -10.44
N VAL A 23 -27.83 -9.41 -10.53
CA VAL A 23 -26.71 -10.32 -10.72
C VAL A 23 -26.99 -11.28 -11.88
N GLY A 24 -26.00 -11.44 -12.77
CA GLY A 24 -26.12 -12.28 -13.97
C GLY A 24 -26.57 -11.49 -15.21
N VAL A 25 -26.52 -12.15 -16.37
CA VAL A 25 -26.92 -11.61 -17.67
C VAL A 25 -27.52 -12.75 -18.48
N LEU A 26 -28.74 -12.56 -19.00
CA LEU A 26 -29.51 -13.59 -19.71
C LEU A 26 -28.83 -14.13 -20.98
N ALA A 27 -27.85 -13.40 -21.54
CA ALA A 27 -27.13 -13.78 -22.77
C ALA A 27 -25.87 -14.65 -22.56
N SER A 28 -24.96 -14.29 -21.65
CA SER A 28 -23.66 -14.98 -21.46
C SER A 28 -23.62 -15.90 -20.23
N GLY A 29 -24.64 -15.85 -19.37
CA GLY A 29 -24.67 -16.55 -18.07
C GLY A 29 -25.88 -17.45 -17.85
N ASN A 30 -26.73 -17.63 -18.86
CA ASN A 30 -27.99 -18.40 -18.83
C ASN A 30 -29.04 -17.93 -17.80
N LEU A 31 -28.78 -16.91 -16.99
CA LEU A 31 -29.64 -16.46 -15.89
C LEU A 31 -29.30 -15.01 -15.49
N GLU A 32 -30.32 -14.24 -15.10
CA GLU A 32 -30.20 -12.98 -14.36
C GLU A 32 -31.18 -12.97 -13.18
N ILE A 33 -30.79 -12.30 -12.10
CA ILE A 33 -31.50 -12.26 -10.81
C ILE A 33 -31.52 -10.82 -10.32
N LEU A 34 -32.70 -10.30 -10.01
CA LEU A 34 -32.93 -8.97 -9.45
C LEU A 34 -33.53 -9.09 -8.05
N LEU A 35 -32.87 -8.54 -7.03
CA LEU A 35 -33.40 -8.41 -5.67
C LEU A 35 -33.82 -6.95 -5.46
N GLU A 36 -35.02 -6.72 -4.94
CA GLU A 36 -35.57 -5.37 -4.72
C GLU A 36 -36.23 -5.30 -3.34
N PRO A 37 -36.20 -4.14 -2.65
CA PRO A 37 -37.03 -3.91 -1.48
C PRO A 37 -38.49 -3.86 -1.93
N ALA A 38 -39.36 -4.55 -1.20
CA ALA A 38 -40.78 -4.54 -1.44
C ALA A 38 -41.53 -4.66 -0.11
N ASP A 39 -42.53 -3.82 0.11
CA ASP A 39 -43.41 -3.92 1.26
C ASP A 39 -44.25 -5.21 1.14
N LEU A 40 -43.85 -6.25 1.88
CA LEU A 40 -44.37 -7.61 1.74
C LEU A 40 -44.81 -8.21 3.07
N ASP A 41 -45.03 -7.35 4.08
CA ASP A 41 -45.39 -7.73 5.46
C ASP A 41 -44.42 -8.76 6.05
N GLY A 42 -43.12 -8.49 5.88
CA GLY A 42 -42.03 -9.32 6.37
C GLY A 42 -41.62 -10.50 5.48
N ALA A 43 -42.31 -10.75 4.38
CA ALA A 43 -42.02 -11.91 3.52
C ALA A 43 -40.97 -11.67 2.44
N MET A 44 -40.41 -12.75 1.91
CA MET A 44 -39.67 -12.82 0.66
C MET A 44 -40.58 -13.38 -0.44
N THR A 45 -40.64 -12.72 -1.59
CA THR A 45 -41.32 -13.26 -2.78
C THR A 45 -40.32 -13.54 -3.88
N VAL A 46 -40.48 -14.65 -4.60
CA VAL A 46 -39.59 -15.06 -5.69
C VAL A 46 -40.42 -15.33 -6.93
N ARG A 47 -40.15 -14.61 -8.01
CA ARG A 47 -40.79 -14.79 -9.33
C ARG A 47 -39.77 -15.23 -10.35
N ILE A 48 -40.06 -16.29 -11.09
CA ILE A 48 -39.15 -16.90 -12.05
C ILE A 48 -39.81 -16.98 -13.42
N ILE A 49 -39.10 -16.52 -14.45
CA ILE A 49 -39.48 -16.66 -15.86
C ILE A 49 -38.41 -17.52 -16.53
N THR A 50 -38.72 -18.77 -16.83
CA THR A 50 -37.74 -19.74 -17.36
C THR A 50 -38.10 -20.27 -18.75
N ALA A 51 -37.10 -20.52 -19.59
CA ALA A 51 -37.24 -21.24 -20.85
C ALA A 51 -37.43 -22.76 -20.67
N ALA A 52 -36.99 -23.31 -19.53
CA ALA A 52 -37.11 -24.72 -19.20
C ALA A 52 -38.52 -25.06 -18.70
N ARG A 53 -39.21 -26.00 -19.37
CA ARG A 53 -40.57 -26.43 -18.98
C ARG A 53 -40.54 -27.73 -18.18
N GLY A 54 -41.36 -27.83 -17.14
CA GLY A 54 -41.57 -29.09 -16.39
C GLY A 54 -40.60 -29.33 -15.24
N PHE A 55 -39.83 -28.30 -14.83
CA PHE A 55 -38.86 -28.34 -13.74
C PHE A 55 -39.37 -27.67 -12.45
N GLY A 56 -40.67 -27.38 -12.33
CA GLY A 56 -41.23 -26.63 -11.19
C GLY A 56 -40.95 -27.23 -9.80
N THR A 57 -40.87 -28.55 -9.67
CA THR A 57 -40.51 -29.24 -8.41
C THR A 57 -39.04 -29.04 -8.03
N VAL A 58 -38.15 -28.95 -9.03
CA VAL A 58 -36.72 -28.69 -8.82
C VAL A 58 -36.51 -27.22 -8.43
N TRP A 59 -37.18 -26.29 -9.12
CA TRP A 59 -37.19 -24.88 -8.76
C TRP A 59 -37.70 -24.66 -7.34
N GLN A 60 -38.79 -25.34 -6.95
CA GLN A 60 -39.32 -25.25 -5.59
C GLN A 60 -38.28 -25.70 -4.54
N ALA A 61 -37.55 -26.79 -4.80
CA ALA A 61 -36.51 -27.27 -3.89
C ALA A 61 -35.32 -26.30 -3.77
N VAL A 62 -34.84 -25.74 -4.89
CA VAL A 62 -33.72 -24.78 -4.91
C VAL A 62 -34.09 -23.49 -4.20
N ILE A 63 -35.29 -22.95 -4.46
CA ILE A 63 -35.71 -21.69 -3.83
C ILE A 63 -36.06 -21.89 -2.35
N ALA A 64 -36.64 -23.03 -1.96
CA ALA A 64 -36.89 -23.34 -0.56
C ALA A 64 -35.58 -23.47 0.25
N ASP A 65 -34.57 -24.15 -0.30
CA ASP A 65 -33.23 -24.22 0.29
C ASP A 65 -32.59 -22.82 0.41
N PHE A 66 -32.67 -22.00 -0.64
CA PHE A 66 -32.19 -20.62 -0.61
C PHE A 66 -32.90 -19.79 0.47
N ALA A 67 -34.22 -19.85 0.56
CA ALA A 67 -35.00 -19.12 1.56
C ALA A 67 -34.71 -19.57 2.99
N GLN A 68 -34.40 -20.86 3.20
CA GLN A 68 -33.99 -21.39 4.49
C GLN A 68 -32.60 -20.88 4.91
N ARG A 69 -31.67 -20.77 3.96
CA ARG A 69 -30.32 -20.25 4.20
C ARG A 69 -30.30 -18.73 4.37
N HIS A 70 -31.15 -18.03 3.64
CA HIS A 70 -31.24 -16.56 3.58
C HIS A 70 -32.69 -16.10 3.76
N PRO A 71 -33.21 -16.01 5.00
CA PRO A 71 -34.59 -15.62 5.27
C PRO A 71 -34.77 -14.09 5.16
N LEU A 72 -34.68 -13.55 3.94
CA LEU A 72 -34.71 -12.11 3.67
C LEU A 72 -36.10 -11.52 3.95
N ARG A 73 -36.16 -10.37 4.62
CA ARG A 73 -37.41 -9.69 5.00
C ARG A 73 -37.69 -8.52 4.06
N ASP A 74 -38.93 -8.42 3.58
CA ASP A 74 -39.43 -7.33 2.72
C ASP A 74 -38.65 -7.21 1.40
N VAL A 75 -38.43 -8.37 0.74
CA VAL A 75 -37.63 -8.50 -0.49
C VAL A 75 -38.40 -9.22 -1.61
N ARG A 76 -38.36 -8.66 -2.82
CA ARG A 76 -38.77 -9.32 -4.06
C ARG A 76 -37.54 -9.80 -4.82
N VAL A 77 -37.54 -11.06 -5.23
CA VAL A 77 -36.52 -11.67 -6.09
C VAL A 77 -37.17 -11.97 -7.45
N SER A 78 -36.65 -11.40 -8.53
CA SER A 78 -37.09 -11.69 -9.89
C SER A 78 -35.97 -12.40 -10.65
N ILE A 79 -36.27 -13.53 -11.29
CA ILE A 79 -35.30 -14.38 -11.97
C ILE A 79 -35.73 -14.58 -13.41
N ASN A 80 -34.87 -14.23 -14.37
CA ASN A 80 -35.04 -14.62 -15.76
C ASN A 80 -34.01 -15.70 -16.10
N ASP A 81 -34.48 -16.86 -16.55
CA ASP A 81 -33.69 -18.06 -16.79
C ASP A 81 -33.81 -18.54 -18.24
N ALA A 82 -32.66 -18.87 -18.84
CA ALA A 82 -32.51 -19.42 -20.18
C ALA A 82 -32.01 -20.89 -20.15
N GLY A 83 -32.28 -21.63 -19.07
CA GLY A 83 -31.94 -23.04 -18.92
C GLY A 83 -30.70 -23.30 -18.06
N ALA A 84 -30.47 -22.50 -17.02
CA ALA A 84 -29.41 -22.71 -16.05
C ALA A 84 -29.65 -23.98 -15.20
N THR A 85 -28.56 -24.63 -14.79
CA THR A 85 -28.64 -25.80 -13.91
C THR A 85 -28.92 -25.36 -12.46
N PRO A 86 -29.53 -26.22 -11.62
CA PRO A 86 -29.79 -25.92 -10.21
C PRO A 86 -28.57 -25.40 -9.43
N ALA A 87 -27.37 -25.92 -9.71
CA ALA A 87 -26.13 -25.47 -9.08
C ALA A 87 -25.75 -24.04 -9.48
N VAL A 88 -25.95 -23.66 -10.75
CA VAL A 88 -25.69 -22.30 -11.25
C VAL A 88 -26.70 -21.32 -10.65
N VAL A 89 -27.97 -21.71 -10.57
CA VAL A 89 -29.03 -20.91 -9.94
C VAL A 89 -28.69 -20.60 -8.47
N SER A 90 -28.34 -21.64 -7.68
CA SER A 90 -28.00 -21.47 -6.26
C SER A 90 -26.80 -20.55 -6.07
N LEU A 91 -25.74 -20.74 -6.87
CA LEU A 91 -24.54 -19.90 -6.84
C LEU A 91 -24.86 -18.42 -7.15
N ARG A 92 -25.69 -18.14 -8.16
CA ARG A 92 -26.05 -16.76 -8.54
C ARG A 92 -26.93 -16.08 -7.50
N LEU A 93 -27.80 -16.84 -6.84
CA LEU A 93 -28.60 -16.36 -5.72
C LEU A 93 -27.71 -15.99 -4.52
N ASP A 94 -26.71 -16.82 -4.18
CA ASP A 94 -25.75 -16.53 -3.12
C ASP A 94 -24.90 -15.29 -3.44
N GLN A 95 -24.44 -15.16 -4.69
CA GLN A 95 -23.70 -13.98 -5.14
C GLN A 95 -24.50 -12.68 -5.01
N ALA A 96 -25.80 -12.70 -5.30
CA ALA A 96 -26.66 -11.53 -5.14
C ALA A 96 -26.77 -11.06 -3.69
N VAL A 97 -26.65 -11.97 -2.72
CA VAL A 97 -26.60 -11.67 -1.29
C VAL A 97 -25.19 -11.25 -0.86
N GLU A 98 -24.13 -11.84 -1.44
CA GLU A 98 -22.73 -11.49 -1.13
C GLU A 98 -22.32 -10.11 -1.65
N THR A 99 -22.93 -9.60 -2.73
CA THR A 99 -22.70 -8.24 -3.28
C THR A 99 -23.21 -7.09 -2.40
N LEU A 100 -23.60 -7.36 -1.15
CA LEU A 100 -24.18 -6.37 -0.24
C LEU A 100 -23.22 -5.43 0.53
N PRO A 101 -21.87 -5.59 0.64
CA PRO A 101 -21.04 -4.60 1.32
C PRO A 101 -20.51 -3.49 0.39
N ASP A 102 -21.13 -2.32 0.49
CA ASP A 102 -20.66 -1.05 -0.09
C ASP A 102 -19.36 -0.52 0.58
N ALA A 103 -18.57 0.29 -0.14
CA ALA A 103 -17.35 0.93 0.38
C ALA A 103 -17.61 1.71 1.68
N ARG A 104 -18.76 2.40 1.79
CA ARG A 104 -19.18 3.09 3.02
C ARG A 104 -19.54 2.11 4.14
N ALA A 105 -20.12 0.96 3.82
CA ALA A 105 -20.42 -0.08 4.80
C ALA A 105 -19.14 -0.66 5.42
N ARG A 106 -18.08 -0.84 4.62
CA ARG A 106 -16.76 -1.25 5.14
C ARG A 106 -16.17 -0.21 6.07
N ILE A 107 -16.26 1.07 5.73
CA ILE A 107 -15.82 2.17 6.61
C ILE A 107 -16.64 2.18 7.91
N ALA A 108 -17.97 2.06 7.82
CA ALA A 108 -18.87 2.06 8.98
C ALA A 108 -18.65 0.86 9.92
N GLY A 109 -18.29 -0.32 9.37
CA GLY A 109 -17.95 -1.49 10.17
C GLY A 109 -16.55 -1.45 10.78
N LEU A 110 -15.66 -0.59 10.25
CA LEU A 110 -14.29 -0.44 10.72
C LEU A 110 -14.15 0.65 11.79
N LEU A 111 -14.81 1.79 11.59
CA LEU A 111 -14.66 2.99 12.43
C LEU A 111 -15.69 3.05 13.57
N ASP A 112 -15.41 3.89 14.56
CA ASP A 112 -16.31 4.18 15.67
C ASP A 112 -17.60 4.81 15.14
N ALA A 113 -18.75 4.35 15.67
CA ALA A 113 -20.06 4.78 15.20
C ALA A 113 -20.21 6.32 15.25
N GLY A 114 -20.68 6.90 14.15
CA GLY A 114 -20.92 8.35 14.02
C GLY A 114 -19.65 9.21 13.91
N SER A 115 -18.45 8.62 13.88
CA SER A 115 -17.19 9.38 13.80
C SER A 115 -16.78 9.78 12.38
N PHE A 116 -17.30 9.09 11.36
CA PHE A 116 -16.87 9.27 9.98
C PHE A 116 -17.40 10.57 9.34
N CYS A 117 -16.50 11.36 8.78
CA CYS A 117 -16.77 12.54 7.97
C CYS A 117 -16.19 12.31 6.58
N GLU A 118 -17.07 12.17 5.58
CA GLU A 118 -16.67 11.96 4.18
C GLU A 118 -16.19 13.27 3.54
N PHE A 119 -15.09 13.20 2.80
CA PHE A 119 -14.60 14.29 1.95
C PHE A 119 -15.00 14.04 0.50
N LEU A 120 -15.48 15.10 -0.18
CA LEU A 120 -15.91 15.02 -1.58
C LEU A 120 -16.86 13.83 -1.81
N GLY A 121 -17.96 13.83 -1.06
CA GLY A 121 -19.02 12.84 -1.18
C GLY A 121 -19.77 12.92 -2.52
N PRO A 122 -20.79 12.08 -2.71
CA PRO A 122 -21.47 11.94 -3.99
C PRO A 122 -22.30 13.20 -4.34
N ALA A 123 -22.72 13.98 -3.34
CA ALA A 123 -23.45 15.22 -3.56
C ALA A 123 -22.61 16.28 -4.30
N GLN A 124 -21.29 16.25 -4.13
CA GLN A 124 -20.35 17.16 -4.78
C GLN A 124 -20.13 16.84 -6.26
N ARG A 125 -20.52 15.65 -6.73
CA ARG A 125 -20.44 15.21 -8.14
C ARG A 125 -19.06 15.43 -8.76
N ALA A 126 -18.01 15.19 -8.00
CA ALA A 126 -16.65 15.10 -8.52
C ALA A 126 -16.55 13.79 -9.31
N ILE A 127 -16.95 13.83 -10.58
CA ILE A 127 -17.03 12.68 -11.49
C ILE A 127 -15.91 12.70 -12.53
N SER A 128 -15.56 11.54 -13.06
CA SER A 128 -14.61 11.44 -14.16
C SER A 128 -15.04 12.28 -15.38
N PRO A 129 -14.15 13.13 -15.94
CA PRO A 129 -14.44 13.91 -17.13
C PRO A 129 -14.27 13.10 -18.44
N HIS A 130 -13.74 11.88 -18.35
CA HIS A 130 -13.35 11.08 -19.52
C HIS A 130 -14.34 9.98 -19.89
N LEU A 131 -15.09 9.44 -18.91
CA LEU A 131 -15.98 8.29 -19.14
C LEU A 131 -17.10 8.58 -20.15
N ALA A 132 -17.61 9.81 -20.18
CA ALA A 132 -18.64 10.21 -21.15
C ALA A 132 -18.16 10.08 -22.61
N GLN A 133 -16.86 10.30 -22.88
CA GLN A 133 -16.29 10.15 -24.23
C GLN A 133 -16.34 8.68 -24.73
N LEU A 134 -16.45 7.73 -23.80
CA LEU A 134 -16.57 6.30 -24.07
C LEU A 134 -18.00 5.77 -23.95
N ASP A 135 -18.99 6.65 -23.87
CA ASP A 135 -20.39 6.29 -23.59
C ASP A 135 -20.52 5.43 -22.31
N GLN A 136 -19.67 5.70 -21.31
CA GLN A 136 -19.69 5.01 -20.03
C GLN A 136 -20.30 5.89 -18.94
N PRO A 137 -21.14 5.34 -18.05
CA PRO A 137 -21.67 6.09 -16.92
C PRO A 137 -20.57 6.38 -15.89
N ALA A 138 -20.59 7.59 -15.32
CA ALA A 138 -19.70 7.98 -14.24
C ALA A 138 -20.37 7.80 -12.86
N ALA A 139 -19.58 7.39 -11.86
CA ALA A 139 -20.04 7.37 -10.47
C ALA A 139 -19.91 8.76 -9.84
N PHE A 140 -20.88 9.17 -9.01
CA PHE A 140 -20.91 10.52 -8.41
C PHE A 140 -19.75 10.83 -7.46
N ASP A 141 -19.13 9.80 -6.89
CA ASP A 141 -17.96 9.87 -6.02
C ASP A 141 -16.68 9.31 -6.68
N ASP A 142 -16.76 9.00 -7.98
CA ASP A 142 -15.74 8.37 -8.84
C ASP A 142 -15.22 7.00 -8.35
N GLY A 143 -16.04 6.28 -7.58
CA GLY A 143 -15.74 4.91 -7.13
C GLY A 143 -14.73 4.83 -5.99
N ILE A 144 -14.59 5.90 -5.21
CA ILE A 144 -13.80 5.89 -3.96
C ILE A 144 -14.43 6.79 -2.90
N VAL A 145 -14.47 6.27 -1.68
CA VAL A 145 -14.88 7.01 -0.49
C VAL A 145 -13.61 7.41 0.26
N VAL A 146 -13.43 8.69 0.57
CA VAL A 146 -12.31 9.19 1.37
C VAL A 146 -12.83 10.08 2.49
N GLY A 147 -12.16 10.11 3.63
CA GLY A 147 -12.61 10.91 4.77
C GLY A 147 -11.75 10.77 6.01
N GLU A 148 -12.25 11.27 7.13
CA GLU A 148 -11.64 11.12 8.44
C GLU A 148 -12.64 10.54 9.44
N GLY A 149 -12.13 9.88 10.48
CA GLY A 149 -12.95 9.37 11.57
C GLY A 149 -12.12 8.85 12.73
N ARG A 150 -12.70 7.99 13.57
CA ARG A 150 -12.01 7.38 14.71
C ARG A 150 -11.99 5.87 14.61
N LEU A 151 -10.85 5.26 14.91
CA LEU A 151 -10.70 3.81 15.12
C LEU A 151 -10.31 3.59 16.58
N ARG A 152 -11.29 3.22 17.42
CA ARG A 152 -11.11 3.02 18.87
C ARG A 152 -10.48 4.24 19.54
N GLY A 153 -11.07 5.41 19.27
CA GLY A 153 -10.63 6.69 19.78
C GLY A 153 -9.48 7.36 19.02
N LYS A 154 -8.65 6.61 18.27
CA LYS A 154 -7.55 7.17 17.47
C LYS A 154 -8.07 7.86 16.20
N ARG A 155 -7.59 9.07 15.90
CA ARG A 155 -7.96 9.84 14.71
C ARG A 155 -7.28 9.24 13.49
N VAL A 156 -8.06 8.78 12.53
CA VAL A 156 -7.56 8.18 11.29
C VAL A 156 -8.11 8.87 10.07
N LEU A 157 -7.30 8.94 9.02
CA LEU A 157 -7.79 9.16 7.66
C LEU A 157 -8.11 7.81 7.02
N VAL A 158 -9.15 7.75 6.20
CA VAL A 158 -9.58 6.49 5.58
C VAL A 158 -9.92 6.69 4.11
N ALA A 159 -9.53 5.72 3.29
CA ALA A 159 -9.99 5.57 1.91
C ALA A 159 -10.53 4.15 1.72
N ALA A 160 -11.67 4.01 1.05
CA ALA A 160 -12.20 2.72 0.61
C ALA A 160 -12.60 2.78 -0.86
N GLN A 161 -11.99 1.92 -1.67
CA GLN A 161 -12.32 1.80 -3.08
C GLN A 161 -13.66 1.08 -3.26
N GLN A 162 -14.39 1.37 -4.33
CA GLN A 162 -15.61 0.65 -4.70
C GLN A 162 -15.29 -0.36 -5.81
N GLY A 163 -15.07 -1.63 -5.44
CA GLY A 163 -14.66 -2.69 -6.36
C GLY A 163 -15.66 -2.93 -7.49
N GLU A 164 -16.96 -2.76 -7.22
CA GLU A 164 -18.01 -2.95 -8.22
C GLU A 164 -18.01 -1.88 -9.32
N PHE A 165 -17.46 -0.69 -9.03
CA PHE A 165 -17.35 0.36 -10.03
C PHE A 165 -16.09 0.15 -10.87
N MET A 166 -16.27 -0.48 -12.05
CA MET A 166 -15.21 -0.72 -13.03
C MET A 166 -13.99 -1.46 -12.43
N GLY A 167 -14.25 -2.44 -11.57
CA GLY A 167 -13.20 -3.20 -10.88
C GLY A 167 -12.39 -2.37 -9.89
N GLY A 168 -12.94 -1.28 -9.36
CA GLY A 168 -12.25 -0.33 -8.48
C GLY A 168 -11.07 0.38 -9.14
N GLY A 169 -11.08 0.48 -10.47
CA GLY A 169 -9.97 1.05 -11.23
C GLY A 169 -9.73 2.52 -10.89
N VAL A 170 -8.45 2.90 -10.80
CA VAL A 170 -8.00 4.26 -10.53
C VAL A 170 -8.04 5.09 -11.82
N GLY A 171 -8.88 6.13 -11.82
CA GLY A 171 -8.93 7.20 -12.82
C GLY A 171 -8.38 8.52 -12.27
N GLU A 172 -8.61 9.62 -13.00
CA GLU A 172 -8.12 10.95 -12.64
C GLU A 172 -8.65 11.43 -11.27
N VAL A 173 -9.98 11.49 -11.12
CA VAL A 173 -10.62 12.04 -9.93
C VAL A 173 -10.46 11.10 -8.73
N HIS A 174 -10.63 9.79 -8.95
CA HIS A 174 -10.37 8.74 -7.97
C HIS A 174 -8.96 8.86 -7.38
N GLY A 175 -7.94 8.94 -8.23
CA GLY A 175 -6.55 9.03 -7.78
C GLY A 175 -6.22 10.37 -7.13
N ALA A 176 -6.85 11.46 -7.59
CA ALA A 176 -6.71 12.77 -6.95
C ALA A 176 -7.31 12.81 -5.54
N LYS A 177 -8.48 12.18 -5.30
CA LYS A 177 -9.08 12.04 -3.95
C LYS A 177 -8.13 11.31 -3.00
N LEU A 178 -7.55 10.20 -3.45
CA LEU A 178 -6.60 9.42 -2.64
C LEU A 178 -5.28 10.18 -2.39
N THR A 179 -4.74 10.83 -3.43
CA THR A 179 -3.53 11.67 -3.32
C THR A 179 -3.74 12.82 -2.33
N GLY A 180 -4.89 13.51 -2.42
CA GLY A 180 -5.25 14.60 -1.52
C GLY A 180 -5.38 14.14 -0.06
N LEU A 181 -5.97 12.96 0.17
CA LEU A 181 -6.06 12.33 1.50
C LEU A 181 -4.66 12.05 2.08
N LEU A 182 -3.76 11.48 1.29
CA LEU A 182 -2.40 11.13 1.72
C LEU A 182 -1.54 12.37 1.98
N ARG A 183 -1.62 13.39 1.12
CA ARG A 183 -0.98 14.69 1.38
C ARG A 183 -1.52 15.33 2.67
N ARG A 184 -2.83 15.21 2.94
CA ARG A 184 -3.43 15.68 4.20
C ARG A 184 -2.90 14.92 5.41
N ALA A 185 -2.56 13.65 5.25
CA ALA A 185 -1.94 12.89 6.33
C ALA A 185 -0.58 13.51 6.72
N ALA A 186 0.25 13.85 5.72
CA ALA A 186 1.54 14.49 5.95
C ALA A 186 1.41 15.84 6.68
N ASP A 187 0.39 16.64 6.34
CA ASP A 187 0.21 17.97 6.93
C ASP A 187 -0.47 17.93 8.31
N THR A 188 -1.42 17.02 8.51
CA THR A 188 -2.29 17.02 9.71
C THR A 188 -1.95 15.94 10.74
N HIS A 189 -0.93 15.13 10.47
CA HIS A 189 -0.39 14.09 11.35
C HIS A 189 -1.47 13.30 12.13
N PRO A 190 -2.41 12.60 11.46
CA PRO A 190 -3.35 11.70 12.14
C PRO A 190 -2.59 10.52 12.78
N ASP A 191 -3.27 9.74 13.64
CA ASP A 191 -2.71 8.51 14.21
C ASP A 191 -2.42 7.45 13.13
N GLY A 192 -3.01 7.59 11.94
CA GLY A 192 -2.64 6.87 10.73
C GLY A 192 -3.61 7.04 9.57
N VAL A 193 -3.29 6.38 8.45
CA VAL A 193 -4.12 6.31 7.24
C VAL A 193 -4.50 4.87 6.96
N LEU A 194 -5.78 4.59 6.74
CA LEU A 194 -6.32 3.26 6.41
C LEU A 194 -6.76 3.23 4.95
N LEU A 195 -6.13 2.36 4.15
CA LEU A 195 -6.45 2.17 2.73
C LEU A 195 -7.13 0.82 2.53
N LEU A 196 -8.45 0.81 2.38
CA LEU A 196 -9.24 -0.39 2.06
C LEU A 196 -9.21 -0.57 0.55
N LEU A 197 -8.29 -1.43 0.09
CA LEU A 197 -7.99 -1.61 -1.31
C LEU A 197 -8.85 -2.72 -1.92
N ASP A 198 -9.40 -2.43 -3.08
CA ASP A 198 -10.36 -3.28 -3.78
C ASP A 198 -10.35 -2.89 -5.27
N THR A 199 -9.31 -3.28 -5.98
CA THR A 199 -8.94 -2.69 -7.26
C THR A 199 -8.17 -3.63 -8.19
N GLY A 200 -8.56 -3.60 -9.46
CA GLY A 200 -7.81 -4.18 -10.59
C GLY A 200 -6.59 -3.36 -11.04
N GLY A 201 -6.37 -2.16 -10.47
CA GLY A 201 -5.28 -1.26 -10.84
C GLY A 201 -5.75 -0.01 -11.60
N VAL A 202 -5.17 0.27 -12.76
CA VAL A 202 -5.54 1.44 -13.59
C VAL A 202 -6.93 1.23 -14.20
N ARG A 203 -7.79 2.24 -14.14
CA ARG A 203 -9.03 2.28 -14.93
C ARG A 203 -8.66 2.52 -16.38
N LEU A 204 -8.68 1.48 -17.20
CA LEU A 204 -8.26 1.58 -18.61
C LEU A 204 -9.12 2.52 -19.45
N HIS A 205 -10.33 2.81 -19.01
CA HIS A 205 -11.22 3.83 -19.56
C HIS A 205 -10.72 5.27 -19.33
N GLU A 206 -9.67 5.43 -18.52
CA GLU A 206 -8.94 6.69 -18.29
C GLU A 206 -7.42 6.47 -18.44
N ALA A 207 -7.04 5.35 -19.05
CA ALA A 207 -5.70 4.95 -19.49
C ALA A 207 -4.52 5.71 -18.84
N ASN A 208 -3.96 6.71 -19.55
CA ASN A 208 -2.77 7.42 -19.12
C ASN A 208 -3.00 8.27 -17.86
N ALA A 209 -4.19 8.87 -17.70
CA ALA A 209 -4.52 9.67 -16.52
C ALA A 209 -4.49 8.82 -15.23
N GLY A 210 -5.00 7.59 -15.30
CA GLY A 210 -4.93 6.64 -14.20
C GLY A 210 -3.49 6.18 -13.88
N LEU A 211 -2.65 6.00 -14.90
CA LEU A 211 -1.23 5.66 -14.70
C LEU A 211 -0.48 6.78 -13.96
N ILE A 212 -0.67 8.03 -14.38
CA ILE A 212 -0.09 9.21 -13.72
C ILE A 212 -0.59 9.29 -12.28
N ALA A 213 -1.90 9.13 -12.06
CA ALA A 213 -2.50 9.21 -10.74
C ALA A 213 -1.96 8.17 -9.76
N ILE A 214 -1.69 6.93 -10.20
CA ILE A 214 -1.04 5.92 -9.36
C ILE A 214 0.33 6.38 -8.88
N SER A 215 1.15 6.97 -9.76
CA SER A 215 2.48 7.44 -9.34
C SER A 215 2.41 8.61 -8.35
N GLU A 216 1.39 9.47 -8.44
CA GLU A 216 1.12 10.52 -7.45
C GLU A 216 0.70 9.92 -6.11
N ILE A 217 -0.14 8.88 -6.11
CA ILE A 217 -0.51 8.12 -4.91
C ILE A 217 0.73 7.49 -4.27
N MET A 218 1.63 6.89 -5.07
CA MET A 218 2.89 6.31 -4.58
C MET A 218 3.74 7.36 -3.88
N ARG A 219 4.00 8.52 -4.52
CA ARG A 219 4.76 9.62 -3.92
C ARG A 219 4.07 10.16 -2.66
N ALA A 220 2.75 10.31 -2.66
CA ALA A 220 2.00 10.80 -1.50
C ALA A 220 1.98 9.79 -0.34
N THR A 221 1.97 8.48 -0.62
CA THR A 221 2.09 7.43 0.41
C THR A 221 3.45 7.48 1.08
N LEU A 222 4.52 7.59 0.30
CA LEU A 222 5.88 7.70 0.84
C LEU A 222 6.08 9.02 1.60
N GLY A 223 5.50 10.13 1.12
CA GLY A 223 5.49 11.42 1.82
C GLY A 223 4.77 11.37 3.17
N ALA A 224 3.60 10.73 3.24
CA ALA A 224 2.88 10.56 4.51
C ALA A 224 3.70 9.75 5.53
N ARG A 225 4.38 8.68 5.08
CA ARG A 225 5.26 7.89 5.93
C ARG A 225 6.51 8.65 6.37
N ALA A 226 7.11 9.44 5.49
CA ALA A 226 8.24 10.30 5.82
C ALA A 226 7.87 11.37 6.86
N ALA A 227 6.59 11.78 6.92
CA ALA A 227 6.03 12.64 7.96
C ALA A 227 5.69 11.90 9.28
N GLY A 228 6.10 10.62 9.40
CA GLY A 228 5.90 9.79 10.59
C GLY A 228 4.51 9.16 10.72
N VAL A 229 3.63 9.34 9.73
CA VAL A 229 2.25 8.82 9.76
C VAL A 229 2.21 7.39 9.21
N PRO A 230 1.77 6.40 10.01
CA PRO A 230 1.64 5.04 9.50
C PRO A 230 0.52 4.95 8.46
N VAL A 231 0.84 4.35 7.31
CA VAL A 231 -0.14 4.06 6.26
C VAL A 231 -0.37 2.55 6.23
N VAL A 232 -1.62 2.12 6.37
CA VAL A 232 -2.00 0.70 6.52
C VAL A 232 -2.91 0.31 5.35
N ALA A 233 -2.49 -0.68 4.56
CA ALA A 233 -3.32 -1.26 3.51
C ALA A 233 -4.12 -2.45 4.04
N LEU A 234 -5.44 -2.45 3.81
CA LEU A 234 -6.38 -3.51 4.18
C LEU A 234 -6.92 -4.15 2.90
N ILE A 235 -6.65 -5.45 2.69
CA ILE A 235 -7.02 -6.18 1.47
C ILE A 235 -7.82 -7.42 1.86
N GLY A 236 -9.14 -7.30 1.84
CA GLY A 236 -10.08 -8.38 2.17
C GLY A 236 -10.88 -8.92 1.00
N SER A 237 -11.10 -8.10 -0.04
CA SER A 237 -12.07 -8.43 -1.08
C SER A 237 -11.56 -9.50 -2.06
N GLY A 238 -12.53 -10.15 -2.70
CA GLY A 238 -12.28 -11.01 -3.84
C GLY A 238 -11.55 -10.30 -4.98
N ASN A 239 -11.80 -9.01 -5.29
CA ASN A 239 -11.06 -8.32 -6.36
C ASN A 239 -9.59 -8.09 -6.02
N GLY A 240 -9.24 -7.91 -4.75
CA GLY A 240 -7.86 -7.73 -4.28
C GLY A 240 -7.24 -6.39 -4.62
N ALA A 241 -5.91 -6.32 -4.69
CA ALA A 241 -5.14 -5.15 -5.08
C ALA A 241 -4.12 -5.53 -6.17
N PHE A 242 -4.42 -5.14 -7.41
CA PHE A 242 -3.61 -5.42 -8.59
C PHE A 242 -3.00 -4.14 -9.21
N GLY A 243 -2.14 -4.31 -10.20
CA GLY A 243 -1.51 -3.22 -10.94
C GLY A 243 -0.65 -2.33 -10.06
N GLY A 244 -0.61 -1.04 -10.40
CA GLY A 244 0.15 -0.06 -9.63
C GLY A 244 -0.37 0.14 -8.20
N MET A 245 -1.64 -0.16 -7.91
CA MET A 245 -2.13 -0.17 -6.52
C MET A 245 -1.56 -1.34 -5.70
N GLY A 246 -1.17 -2.44 -6.35
CA GLY A 246 -0.36 -3.48 -5.73
C GLY A 246 1.04 -3.00 -5.33
N ILE A 247 1.61 -2.03 -6.05
CA ILE A 247 2.87 -1.36 -5.69
C ILE A 247 2.63 -0.39 -4.53
N VAL A 248 1.58 0.44 -4.60
CA VAL A 248 1.16 1.35 -3.51
C VAL A 248 0.96 0.58 -2.20
N ALA A 249 0.26 -0.56 -2.24
CA ALA A 249 0.08 -1.41 -1.06
C ALA A 249 1.42 -1.80 -0.40
N ARG A 250 2.45 -2.09 -1.19
CA ARG A 250 3.79 -2.43 -0.68
C ARG A 250 4.68 -1.22 -0.35
N CYS A 251 4.22 -0.01 -0.69
CA CYS A 251 4.78 1.25 -0.20
C CYS A 251 4.20 1.64 1.17
N CYS A 252 3.08 1.05 1.61
CA CYS A 252 2.51 1.27 2.94
C CYS A 252 3.41 0.74 4.07
N SER A 253 3.22 1.26 5.29
CA SER A 253 3.93 0.82 6.50
C SER A 253 3.57 -0.63 6.86
N THR A 254 2.29 -1.00 6.73
CA THR A 254 1.78 -2.35 7.02
C THR A 254 0.77 -2.78 5.98
N VAL A 255 0.86 -4.03 5.52
CA VAL A 255 -0.18 -4.68 4.72
C VAL A 255 -0.88 -5.75 5.54
N ILE A 256 -2.21 -5.62 5.65
CA ILE A 256 -3.11 -6.55 6.34
C ILE A 256 -4.00 -7.19 5.28
N MET A 257 -4.02 -8.52 5.21
CA MET A 257 -4.79 -9.27 4.23
C MET A 257 -5.71 -10.28 4.92
N SER A 258 -6.86 -10.58 4.29
CA SER A 258 -7.60 -11.82 4.59
C SER A 258 -6.98 -13.02 3.85
N GLU A 259 -7.46 -14.24 4.10
CA GLU A 259 -7.01 -15.42 3.34
C GLU A 259 -7.49 -15.36 1.88
N GLU A 260 -8.62 -14.70 1.67
CA GLU A 260 -9.38 -14.48 0.46
C GLU A 260 -8.85 -13.26 -0.33
N GLY A 261 -8.09 -12.39 0.33
CA GLY A 261 -7.45 -11.25 -0.31
C GLY A 261 -6.42 -11.66 -1.35
N ARG A 262 -6.36 -10.90 -2.46
CA ARG A 262 -5.34 -11.05 -3.52
C ARG A 262 -4.47 -9.81 -3.60
N LEU A 263 -3.17 -10.00 -3.79
CA LEU A 263 -2.22 -8.91 -4.00
C LEU A 263 -1.22 -9.33 -5.08
N SER A 264 -1.10 -8.55 -6.16
CA SER A 264 -0.17 -8.83 -7.26
C SER A 264 0.09 -7.60 -8.10
N LEU A 265 0.99 -7.69 -9.09
CA LEU A 265 1.10 -6.66 -10.12
C LEU A 265 0.15 -6.97 -11.29
N SER A 266 0.15 -8.21 -11.77
CA SER A 266 -0.62 -8.63 -12.95
C SER A 266 -1.72 -9.62 -12.57
N GLY A 267 -2.89 -9.46 -13.16
CA GLY A 267 -4.01 -10.39 -12.99
C GLY A 267 -3.75 -11.72 -13.73
N PRO A 268 -4.19 -12.88 -13.19
CA PRO A 268 -4.05 -14.19 -13.84
C PRO A 268 -4.52 -14.22 -15.30
N GLU A 269 -5.70 -13.67 -15.58
CA GLU A 269 -6.28 -13.62 -16.93
C GLU A 269 -5.45 -12.77 -17.90
N VAL A 270 -4.78 -11.73 -17.40
CA VAL A 270 -3.91 -10.87 -18.21
C VAL A 270 -2.66 -11.65 -18.62
N ILE A 271 -2.07 -12.41 -17.69
CA ILE A 271 -0.90 -13.25 -17.98
C ILE A 271 -1.28 -14.34 -18.99
N GLU A 272 -2.40 -15.04 -18.77
CA GLU A 272 -2.90 -16.07 -19.68
C GLU A 272 -3.15 -15.50 -21.08
N THR A 273 -3.81 -14.34 -21.18
CA THR A 273 -4.16 -13.72 -22.47
C THR A 273 -2.94 -13.31 -23.28
N VAL A 274 -1.85 -12.90 -22.60
CA VAL A 274 -0.64 -12.38 -23.27
C VAL A 274 0.40 -13.47 -23.49
N ARG A 275 0.56 -14.42 -22.55
CA ARG A 275 1.63 -15.45 -22.57
C ARG A 275 1.12 -16.85 -22.85
N GLY A 276 -0.18 -17.07 -22.77
CA GLY A 276 -0.82 -18.36 -22.92
C GLY A 276 -1.03 -19.08 -21.59
N VAL A 277 -1.95 -20.05 -21.63
CA VAL A 277 -2.35 -20.88 -20.48
C VAL A 277 -1.18 -21.67 -19.85
N GLU A 278 -0.16 -22.01 -20.63
CA GLU A 278 1.02 -22.72 -20.14
C GLU A 278 1.89 -21.89 -19.19
N GLU A 279 1.91 -20.55 -19.37
CA GLU A 279 2.58 -19.66 -18.43
C GLU A 279 1.78 -19.52 -17.14
N PHE A 280 0.45 -19.35 -17.28
CA PHE A 280 -0.47 -19.21 -16.16
C PHE A 280 -1.89 -19.62 -16.57
N ASP A 281 -2.43 -20.68 -15.98
CA ASP A 281 -3.85 -21.05 -16.16
C ASP A 281 -4.69 -20.32 -15.11
N SER A 282 -5.45 -19.30 -15.55
CA SER A 282 -6.28 -18.50 -14.65
C SER A 282 -7.48 -19.26 -14.10
N ARG A 283 -7.81 -20.44 -14.65
CA ARG A 283 -8.90 -21.31 -14.17
C ARG A 283 -8.44 -22.24 -13.06
N ASP A 284 -7.12 -22.47 -12.92
CA ASP A 284 -6.55 -23.19 -11.77
C ASP A 284 -6.56 -22.28 -10.52
N ARG A 285 -7.65 -22.38 -9.75
CA ARG A 285 -7.81 -21.63 -8.48
C ARG A 285 -6.68 -21.92 -7.48
N ALA A 286 -6.12 -23.13 -7.46
CA ALA A 286 -5.04 -23.46 -6.54
C ALA A 286 -3.73 -22.79 -6.96
N LEU A 287 -3.45 -22.71 -8.26
CA LEU A 287 -2.36 -21.90 -8.80
C LEU A 287 -2.54 -20.41 -8.46
N VAL A 288 -3.71 -19.83 -8.75
CA VAL A 288 -4.01 -18.43 -8.45
C VAL A 288 -3.75 -18.12 -6.97
N TRP A 289 -4.30 -18.91 -6.05
CA TRP A 289 -4.13 -18.66 -4.62
C TRP A 289 -2.70 -18.86 -4.12
N ARG A 290 -1.96 -19.84 -4.66
CA ARG A 290 -0.54 -20.04 -4.32
C ARG A 290 0.34 -18.91 -4.83
N VAL A 291 -0.06 -18.18 -5.86
CA VAL A 291 0.73 -17.09 -6.43
C VAL A 291 0.34 -15.73 -5.83
N THR A 292 -0.96 -15.42 -5.75
CA THR A 292 -1.44 -14.07 -5.44
C THR A 292 -2.16 -13.96 -4.09
N GLY A 293 -2.46 -15.08 -3.43
CA GLY A 293 -3.30 -15.12 -2.23
C GLY A 293 -2.62 -14.63 -0.95
N GLY A 294 -3.42 -14.09 -0.01
CA GLY A 294 -2.93 -13.53 1.25
C GLY A 294 -2.04 -14.48 2.06
N LYS A 295 -2.36 -15.78 2.06
CA LYS A 295 -1.53 -16.84 2.67
C LYS A 295 -0.10 -16.86 2.16
N HIS A 296 0.07 -16.91 0.84
CA HIS A 296 1.39 -16.89 0.23
C HIS A 296 2.10 -15.57 0.49
N ARG A 297 1.39 -14.44 0.30
CA ARG A 297 1.93 -13.10 0.54
C ARG A 297 2.41 -12.90 1.98
N TYR A 298 1.75 -13.50 2.96
CA TYR A 298 2.21 -13.52 4.35
C TYR A 298 3.52 -14.30 4.52
N LEU A 299 3.62 -15.50 3.95
CA LEU A 299 4.82 -16.35 4.03
C LEU A 299 6.06 -15.69 3.41
N ILE A 300 5.87 -14.86 2.38
CA ILE A 300 6.95 -14.13 1.71
C ILE A 300 7.06 -12.67 2.15
N ASP A 301 6.53 -12.29 3.31
CA ASP A 301 6.61 -10.93 3.88
C ASP A 301 6.15 -9.81 2.91
N GLN A 302 5.21 -10.12 2.03
CA GLN A 302 4.47 -9.15 1.22
C GLN A 302 3.17 -8.71 1.93
N ALA A 303 2.72 -9.47 2.93
CA ALA A 303 1.68 -9.11 3.89
C ALA A 303 2.21 -9.30 5.31
N GLN A 304 2.10 -8.28 6.15
CA GLN A 304 2.62 -8.33 7.53
C GLN A 304 1.61 -9.00 8.46
N VAL A 305 0.31 -8.88 8.19
CA VAL A 305 -0.73 -9.50 9.02
C VAL A 305 -1.73 -10.23 8.13
N LEU A 306 -2.05 -11.46 8.52
CA LEU A 306 -3.14 -12.24 7.94
C LEU A 306 -4.28 -12.32 8.96
N VAL A 307 -5.50 -11.99 8.56
CA VAL A 307 -6.70 -12.02 9.41
C VAL A 307 -7.79 -12.91 8.79
N PRO A 308 -8.79 -13.37 9.55
CA PRO A 308 -10.04 -13.86 8.96
C PRO A 308 -10.71 -12.75 8.15
N ASP A 309 -11.48 -13.10 7.12
CA ASP A 309 -12.25 -12.13 6.32
C ASP A 309 -13.47 -11.59 7.09
N ALA A 310 -13.19 -10.79 8.10
CA ALA A 310 -14.18 -10.20 8.98
C ALA A 310 -13.75 -8.76 9.32
N ILE A 311 -14.67 -7.81 9.16
CA ILE A 311 -14.37 -6.38 9.36
C ILE A 311 -13.82 -6.09 10.77
N GLY A 312 -14.32 -6.80 11.79
CA GLY A 312 -13.81 -6.69 13.17
C GLY A 312 -12.37 -7.16 13.33
N ALA A 313 -11.94 -8.18 12.57
CA ALA A 313 -10.56 -8.65 12.58
C ALA A 313 -9.62 -7.64 11.89
N PHE A 314 -10.07 -7.06 10.76
CA PHE A 314 -9.38 -5.93 10.13
C PHE A 314 -9.30 -4.72 11.06
N ALA A 315 -10.36 -4.35 11.77
CA ALA A 315 -10.37 -3.24 12.72
C ALA A 315 -9.33 -3.44 13.83
N GLN A 316 -9.26 -4.66 14.38
CA GLN A 316 -8.26 -4.98 15.40
C GLN A 316 -6.83 -4.89 14.87
N ALA A 317 -6.57 -5.52 13.72
CA ALA A 317 -5.23 -5.53 13.16
C ALA A 317 -4.79 -4.14 12.70
N ALA A 318 -5.70 -3.34 12.14
CA ALA A 318 -5.46 -1.95 11.77
C ALA A 318 -5.08 -1.12 13.01
N PHE A 319 -5.85 -1.23 14.10
CA PHE A 319 -5.56 -0.53 15.35
C PHE A 319 -4.19 -0.89 15.92
N ASP A 320 -3.84 -2.19 15.93
CA ASP A 320 -2.54 -2.66 16.40
C ASP A 320 -1.39 -2.09 15.54
N ALA A 321 -1.63 -1.88 14.24
CA ALA A 321 -0.68 -1.34 13.27
C ALA A 321 -0.56 0.19 13.27
N LEU A 322 -1.41 0.93 14.00
CA LEU A 322 -1.33 2.39 14.18
C LEU A 322 -0.20 2.78 15.16
N GLN A 323 1.01 2.29 14.89
CA GLN A 323 2.24 2.69 15.58
C GLN A 323 2.95 3.76 14.73
N PRO A 324 3.53 4.81 15.33
CA PRO A 324 4.28 5.82 14.58
C PRO A 324 5.36 5.18 13.69
N ASP A 325 5.46 5.61 12.43
CA ASP A 325 6.44 5.09 11.47
C ASP A 325 7.80 5.80 11.64
N THR A 326 8.40 5.65 12.83
CA THR A 326 9.65 6.33 13.20
C THR A 326 10.86 5.89 12.38
N ALA A 327 10.83 4.67 11.82
CA ALA A 327 11.87 4.18 10.93
C ALA A 327 11.92 4.93 9.60
N SER A 328 10.81 5.58 9.21
CA SER A 328 10.72 6.32 7.95
C SER A 328 11.07 7.80 8.09
N THR A 329 11.12 8.35 9.30
CA THR A 329 11.44 9.77 9.55
C THR A 329 12.94 10.06 9.56
N ASP A 330 13.75 9.13 10.08
CA ASP A 330 15.21 9.22 10.03
C ASP A 330 15.75 8.55 8.76
N THR A 331 16.45 9.34 7.94
CA THR A 331 17.00 8.85 6.67
C THR A 331 18.13 7.83 6.84
N ASP A 332 18.87 7.82 7.94
CA ASP A 332 19.92 6.82 8.20
C ASP A 332 19.29 5.48 8.63
N ALA A 333 18.33 5.52 9.56
CA ALA A 333 17.54 4.35 9.92
C ALA A 333 16.79 3.77 8.71
N ALA A 334 16.21 4.62 7.86
CA ALA A 334 15.53 4.20 6.64
C ALA A 334 16.50 3.53 5.65
N LEU A 335 17.73 4.03 5.52
CA LEU A 335 18.76 3.42 4.68
C LEU A 335 19.10 2.01 5.16
N ALA A 336 19.38 1.85 6.46
CA ALA A 336 19.69 0.56 7.07
C ALA A 336 18.53 -0.44 6.88
N ALA A 337 17.29 0.00 7.10
CA ALA A 337 16.10 -0.83 6.91
C ALA A 337 15.92 -1.27 5.45
N LEU A 338 16.15 -0.39 4.48
CA LEU A 338 16.08 -0.74 3.07
C LEU A 338 17.22 -1.67 2.65
N GLN A 339 18.44 -1.51 3.17
CA GLN A 339 19.55 -2.42 2.92
C GLN A 339 19.27 -3.83 3.46
N ALA A 340 18.73 -3.94 4.68
CA ALA A 340 18.33 -5.21 5.27
C ALA A 340 17.23 -5.90 4.45
N ARG A 341 16.18 -5.14 4.05
CA ARG A 341 15.13 -5.65 3.16
C ARG A 341 15.69 -6.10 1.81
N HIS A 342 16.61 -5.32 1.24
CA HIS A 342 17.24 -5.63 -0.04
C HIS A 342 17.99 -6.97 -0.01
N ALA A 343 18.76 -7.22 1.05
CA ALA A 343 19.44 -8.50 1.26
C ALA A 343 18.44 -9.67 1.32
N GLY A 344 17.32 -9.51 2.05
CA GLY A 344 16.27 -10.52 2.12
C GLY A 344 15.59 -10.80 0.77
N LEU A 345 15.37 -9.76 -0.05
CA LEU A 345 14.83 -9.92 -1.41
C LEU A 345 15.82 -10.64 -2.33
N LYS A 346 17.12 -10.31 -2.29
CA LYS A 346 18.18 -11.03 -3.05
C LYS A 346 18.22 -12.50 -2.67
N ALA A 347 18.21 -12.81 -1.37
CA ALA A 347 18.23 -14.18 -0.87
C ALA A 347 17.03 -15.00 -1.35
N ARG A 348 15.84 -14.38 -1.45
CA ARG A 348 14.62 -15.04 -1.96
C ARG A 348 14.71 -15.40 -3.43
N VAL A 349 15.22 -14.49 -4.26
CA VAL A 349 15.45 -14.75 -5.69
C VAL A 349 16.43 -15.91 -5.86
N ALA A 350 17.55 -15.90 -5.12
CA ALA A 350 18.57 -16.96 -5.16
C ALA A 350 18.04 -18.33 -4.71
N ALA A 351 17.09 -18.36 -3.78
CA ALA A 351 16.49 -19.59 -3.24
C ALA A 351 15.43 -20.23 -4.15
N THR A 352 15.01 -19.57 -5.24
CA THR A 352 13.93 -20.07 -6.10
C THR A 352 14.50 -20.92 -7.25
N PRO A 353 14.17 -22.24 -7.34
CA PRO A 353 14.69 -23.11 -8.40
C PRO A 353 14.35 -22.57 -9.80
N GLY A 354 15.34 -22.57 -10.70
CA GLY A 354 15.23 -21.97 -12.04
C GLY A 354 16.05 -20.68 -12.23
N ALA A 355 16.78 -20.22 -11.19
CA ALA A 355 17.73 -19.09 -11.27
C ALA A 355 18.86 -19.26 -12.31
N ALA A 356 19.12 -20.50 -12.72
CA ALA A 356 19.98 -20.82 -13.85
C ALA A 356 19.17 -21.62 -14.88
N GLY A 357 18.74 -20.98 -15.98
CA GLY A 357 18.50 -21.70 -17.23
C GLY A 357 17.09 -21.72 -17.82
N ASN A 358 16.02 -21.28 -17.14
CA ASN A 358 14.75 -21.07 -17.85
C ASN A 358 14.78 -19.73 -18.57
N ARG A 359 15.47 -19.71 -19.72
CA ARG A 359 15.17 -18.75 -20.78
C ARG A 359 13.67 -18.86 -21.01
N CYS A 360 12.94 -17.78 -20.75
CA CYS A 360 11.57 -17.63 -21.23
C CYS A 360 11.56 -18.10 -22.69
N LEU A 361 10.60 -18.94 -23.07
CA LEU A 361 10.40 -19.28 -24.47
C LEU A 361 10.44 -17.96 -25.26
N PRO A 362 11.28 -17.83 -26.29
CA PRO A 362 11.33 -16.60 -27.07
C PRO A 362 9.92 -16.30 -27.53
N CYS A 363 9.44 -15.09 -27.23
CA CYS A 363 8.14 -14.62 -27.68
C CYS A 363 8.04 -14.92 -29.17
N ARG A 364 7.06 -15.74 -29.58
CA ARG A 364 6.83 -16.03 -30.99
C ARG A 364 6.54 -14.70 -31.69
N HIS A 365 7.50 -14.27 -32.51
CA HIS A 365 7.42 -13.21 -33.51
C HIS A 365 6.77 -11.88 -33.08
N ARG A 366 7.61 -10.92 -32.64
CA ARG A 366 7.47 -9.55 -33.15
C ARG A 366 8.51 -9.37 -34.25
N THR A 367 8.04 -9.06 -35.45
CA THR A 367 8.88 -8.47 -36.50
C THR A 367 9.54 -7.21 -35.92
N PRO A 368 10.86 -7.01 -36.08
CA PRO A 368 11.49 -5.75 -35.71
C PRO A 368 10.85 -4.64 -36.54
N GLU A 369 10.07 -3.78 -35.90
CA GLU A 369 9.75 -2.47 -36.47
C GLU A 369 11.05 -1.65 -36.54
N PRO A 370 11.23 -0.82 -37.58
CA PRO A 370 12.44 -0.04 -37.75
C PRO A 370 12.69 0.83 -36.50
N ALA A 371 13.90 0.72 -35.93
CA ALA A 371 14.32 1.51 -34.79
C ALA A 371 14.40 3.00 -35.20
N MET A 372 13.49 3.81 -34.68
CA MET A 372 13.50 5.27 -34.81
C MET A 372 14.20 5.97 -33.61
N SER A 373 14.77 5.23 -32.66
CA SER A 373 15.45 5.80 -31.49
C SER A 373 16.95 5.96 -31.69
N LEU A 374 17.52 7.01 -31.09
CA LEU A 374 18.97 7.21 -30.98
C LEU A 374 19.63 5.96 -30.36
N PRO A 375 20.72 5.42 -30.95
CA PRO A 375 21.49 4.35 -30.32
C PRO A 375 21.96 4.75 -28.93
N LEU A 376 21.84 3.84 -27.96
CA LEU A 376 22.13 4.12 -26.54
C LEU A 376 23.51 4.76 -26.31
N ASN A 377 24.57 4.26 -26.95
CA ASN A 377 25.91 4.84 -26.80
C ASN A 377 25.96 6.29 -27.29
N THR A 378 25.31 6.59 -28.42
CA THR A 378 25.22 7.96 -28.94
C THR A 378 24.43 8.86 -28.00
N LEU A 379 23.36 8.35 -27.38
CA LEU A 379 22.61 9.07 -26.36
C LEU A 379 23.48 9.36 -25.12
N LEU A 380 24.21 8.36 -24.62
CA LEU A 380 25.10 8.51 -23.46
C LEU A 380 26.23 9.51 -23.74
N ASP A 381 26.84 9.46 -24.92
CA ASP A 381 27.89 10.40 -25.31
C ASP A 381 27.35 11.83 -25.45
N ALA A 382 26.10 11.97 -25.93
CA ALA A 382 25.44 13.27 -26.05
C ALA A 382 25.00 13.85 -24.70
N LEU A 383 24.58 13.03 -23.74
CA LEU A 383 24.22 13.45 -22.38
C LEU A 383 25.46 13.74 -21.51
N PHE A 384 26.54 12.99 -21.73
CA PHE A 384 27.73 12.97 -20.88
C PHE A 384 29.02 13.13 -21.69
N PRO A 385 29.23 14.30 -22.36
CA PRO A 385 30.40 14.53 -23.20
C PRO A 385 31.73 14.50 -22.42
N ARG A 386 31.69 14.60 -21.09
CA ARG A 386 32.86 14.48 -20.20
C ARG A 386 33.24 13.04 -19.84
N GLY A 387 32.45 12.08 -20.29
CA GLY A 387 32.67 10.66 -20.08
C GLY A 387 31.66 10.03 -19.14
N HIS A 388 31.42 8.74 -19.38
CA HIS A 388 30.54 7.90 -18.58
C HIS A 388 31.15 6.50 -18.41
N ALA A 389 30.79 5.85 -17.30
CA ALA A 389 31.12 4.47 -16.97
C ALA A 389 29.81 3.69 -16.75
N VAL A 390 28.90 3.78 -17.73
CA VAL A 390 27.61 3.09 -17.69
C VAL A 390 27.75 1.71 -18.31
N ALA A 391 27.47 0.67 -17.51
CA ALA A 391 27.44 -0.70 -17.95
C ALA A 391 26.02 -1.11 -18.35
N VAL A 392 25.91 -1.97 -19.36
CA VAL A 392 24.65 -2.59 -19.80
C VAL A 392 24.73 -4.09 -19.52
N ASN A 393 23.92 -4.58 -18.58
CA ASN A 393 23.84 -5.99 -18.24
C ASN A 393 22.37 -6.44 -18.27
N ASP A 394 22.05 -7.42 -19.13
CA ASP A 394 20.67 -7.87 -19.36
C ASP A 394 19.71 -6.70 -19.63
N SER A 395 20.13 -5.79 -20.50
CA SER A 395 19.39 -4.56 -20.86
C SER A 395 19.07 -3.61 -19.70
N VAL A 396 19.76 -3.76 -18.56
CA VAL A 396 19.71 -2.84 -17.41
C VAL A 396 20.96 -1.96 -17.43
N LEU A 397 20.77 -0.67 -17.27
CA LEU A 397 21.81 0.35 -17.21
C LEU A 397 22.17 0.63 -15.76
N THR A 398 23.44 0.53 -15.41
CA THR A 398 23.96 0.93 -14.10
C THR A 398 25.35 1.53 -14.23
N GLY A 399 25.64 2.58 -13.47
CA GLY A 399 26.98 3.16 -13.44
C GLY A 399 26.97 4.62 -13.01
N THR A 400 28.01 5.34 -13.41
CA THR A 400 28.14 6.77 -13.15
C THR A 400 28.54 7.52 -14.40
N ALA A 401 28.27 8.81 -14.43
CA ALA A 401 28.66 9.69 -15.52
C ALA A 401 29.07 11.06 -14.98
N THR A 402 29.86 11.80 -15.76
CA THR A 402 30.32 13.14 -15.37
C THR A 402 29.59 14.20 -16.18
N THR A 403 29.00 15.17 -15.48
CA THR A 403 28.45 16.41 -16.04
C THR A 403 29.35 17.59 -15.65
N ASP A 404 29.03 18.79 -16.12
CA ASP A 404 29.76 19.99 -15.68
C ASP A 404 29.55 20.35 -14.20
N ASP A 405 28.46 19.87 -13.59
CA ASP A 405 28.17 20.08 -12.16
C ASP A 405 28.68 18.96 -11.26
N GLY A 406 29.32 17.94 -11.84
CA GLY A 406 29.93 16.84 -11.10
C GLY A 406 29.45 15.47 -11.54
N GLU A 407 29.69 14.47 -10.70
CA GLU A 407 29.33 13.09 -11.00
C GLU A 407 27.86 12.82 -10.70
N VAL A 408 27.20 12.07 -11.57
CA VAL A 408 25.83 11.57 -11.40
C VAL A 408 25.82 10.05 -11.41
N THR A 409 24.87 9.46 -10.70
CA THR A 409 24.57 8.03 -10.80
C THR A 409 23.59 7.82 -11.95
N VAL A 410 23.85 6.85 -12.82
CA VAL A 410 22.98 6.51 -13.95
C VAL A 410 22.38 5.14 -13.72
N ILE A 411 21.04 5.06 -13.78
CA ILE A 411 20.31 3.80 -13.80
C ILE A 411 19.32 3.80 -14.96
N GLY A 412 18.84 2.63 -15.38
CA GLY A 412 17.83 2.61 -16.43
C GLY A 412 17.64 1.28 -17.13
N THR A 413 16.94 1.33 -18.25
CA THR A 413 16.67 0.17 -19.12
C THR A 413 16.91 0.51 -20.59
N THR A 414 17.18 -0.51 -21.39
CA THR A 414 17.34 -0.46 -22.86
C THR A 414 16.64 -1.65 -23.51
N ASP A 415 16.58 -1.65 -24.85
CA ASP A 415 16.09 -2.73 -25.69
C ASP A 415 14.65 -3.16 -25.38
N LYS A 416 13.83 -2.20 -24.93
CA LYS A 416 12.41 -2.39 -24.58
C LYS A 416 12.20 -3.57 -23.61
N ILE A 417 13.12 -3.78 -22.67
CA ILE A 417 13.06 -4.91 -21.76
C ILE A 417 11.76 -4.93 -20.93
N GLU A 418 11.22 -6.14 -20.71
CA GLU A 418 10.22 -6.39 -19.68
C GLU A 418 10.88 -6.51 -18.30
N VAL A 419 10.64 -5.51 -17.44
CA VAL A 419 11.23 -5.42 -16.11
C VAL A 419 10.64 -6.51 -15.20
N GLY A 420 11.47 -7.47 -14.83
CA GLY A 420 11.20 -8.49 -13.81
C GLY A 420 11.86 -8.18 -12.45
N VAL A 421 11.73 -9.11 -11.49
CA VAL A 421 12.28 -8.99 -10.12
C VAL A 421 13.79 -8.79 -10.08
N ASP A 422 14.52 -9.43 -11.01
CA ASP A 422 15.98 -9.42 -11.03
C ASP A 422 16.51 -8.02 -11.41
N HIS A 423 15.94 -7.41 -12.45
CA HIS A 423 16.27 -6.06 -12.91
C HIS A 423 15.95 -5.00 -11.84
N ALA A 424 14.78 -5.13 -11.19
CA ALA A 424 14.40 -4.22 -10.10
C ALA A 424 15.40 -4.28 -8.93
N LEU A 425 15.96 -5.46 -8.62
CA LEU A 425 17.03 -5.58 -7.64
C LEU A 425 18.32 -4.90 -8.10
N VAL A 426 18.76 -5.09 -9.35
CA VAL A 426 19.98 -4.47 -9.86
C VAL A 426 19.89 -2.93 -9.84
N LEU A 427 18.75 -2.38 -10.23
CA LEU A 427 18.48 -0.95 -10.14
C LEU A 427 18.52 -0.46 -8.69
N ALA A 428 17.85 -1.18 -7.77
CA ALA A 428 17.81 -0.81 -6.35
C ALA A 428 19.17 -0.93 -5.66
N ASP A 429 19.98 -1.93 -6.02
CA ASP A 429 21.35 -2.13 -5.52
C ASP A 429 22.22 -0.91 -5.85
N THR A 430 22.14 -0.44 -7.10
CA THR A 430 22.87 0.75 -7.58
C THR A 430 22.42 2.02 -6.86
N VAL A 431 21.11 2.23 -6.70
CA VAL A 431 20.56 3.38 -5.97
C VAL A 431 21.00 3.36 -4.51
N LEU A 432 20.91 2.21 -3.83
CA LEU A 432 21.31 2.06 -2.43
C LEU A 432 22.81 2.31 -2.24
N ALA A 433 23.65 1.74 -3.11
CA ALA A 433 25.10 1.95 -3.07
C ALA A 433 25.45 3.43 -3.25
N SER A 434 24.87 4.10 -4.24
CA SER A 434 25.05 5.54 -4.45
C SER A 434 24.58 6.35 -3.24
N THR A 435 23.39 6.04 -2.72
CA THR A 435 22.77 6.80 -1.61
C THR A 435 23.57 6.65 -0.30
N ALA A 436 24.18 5.49 -0.08
CA ALA A 436 25.01 5.23 1.10
C ALA A 436 26.35 5.97 1.05
N VAL A 437 27.01 6.01 -0.12
CA VAL A 437 28.34 6.60 -0.27
C VAL A 437 28.28 8.10 -0.60
N HIS A 438 27.30 8.51 -1.42
CA HIS A 438 27.14 9.86 -1.95
C HIS A 438 25.68 10.32 -1.87
N PRO A 439 25.19 10.70 -0.67
CA PRO A 439 23.75 10.90 -0.41
C PRO A 439 23.09 12.00 -1.24
N GLN A 440 23.84 13.02 -1.65
CA GLN A 440 23.33 14.15 -2.46
C GLN A 440 23.61 13.99 -3.95
N ARG A 441 24.27 12.91 -4.38
CA ARG A 441 24.61 12.70 -5.79
C ARG A 441 23.33 12.57 -6.62
N PRO A 442 23.16 13.36 -7.70
CA PRO A 442 21.99 13.21 -8.55
C PRO A 442 21.90 11.83 -9.21
N ILE A 443 20.67 11.39 -9.47
CA ILE A 443 20.39 10.12 -10.13
C ILE A 443 19.65 10.41 -11.44
N VAL A 444 20.24 10.01 -12.55
CA VAL A 444 19.67 10.10 -13.89
C VAL A 444 19.11 8.73 -14.29
N MET A 445 17.82 8.69 -14.61
CA MET A 445 17.08 7.49 -14.98
C MET A 445 16.78 7.49 -16.48
N LEU A 446 17.37 6.56 -17.22
CA LEU A 446 17.13 6.41 -18.66
C LEU A 446 16.10 5.31 -18.91
N VAL A 447 15.00 5.62 -19.60
CA VAL A 447 13.85 4.70 -19.71
C VAL A 447 13.63 4.25 -21.15
N ASP A 448 13.76 2.94 -21.33
CA ASP A 448 13.28 2.18 -22.50
C ASP A 448 12.81 0.77 -22.06
N THR A 449 11.50 0.56 -21.89
CA THR A 449 10.88 -0.65 -21.33
C THR A 449 9.51 -0.94 -21.93
N ALA A 450 9.25 -2.22 -22.24
CA ALA A 450 7.93 -2.73 -22.63
C ALA A 450 6.99 -3.00 -21.44
N GLY A 451 7.38 -2.59 -20.23
CA GLY A 451 6.60 -2.71 -19.00
C GLY A 451 7.09 -3.82 -18.09
N GLN A 452 6.19 -4.36 -17.27
CA GLN A 452 6.51 -5.43 -16.34
C GLN A 452 6.57 -6.79 -17.03
N ARG A 453 7.44 -7.67 -16.53
CA ARG A 453 7.49 -9.06 -16.97
C ARG A 453 6.25 -9.81 -16.51
N LEU A 454 5.44 -10.26 -17.47
CA LEU A 454 4.26 -11.09 -17.24
C LEU A 454 4.70 -12.54 -17.09
N ALA A 455 5.15 -12.93 -15.90
CA ALA A 455 5.61 -14.28 -15.63
C ALA A 455 5.12 -14.81 -14.28
N ARG A 456 4.75 -16.08 -14.23
CA ARG A 456 4.35 -16.79 -13.02
C ARG A 456 5.43 -16.73 -11.94
N ARG A 457 6.70 -16.85 -12.33
CA ARG A 457 7.85 -16.75 -11.41
C ARG A 457 7.85 -15.40 -10.69
N ASP A 458 7.76 -14.32 -11.44
CA ASP A 458 7.84 -12.95 -10.92
C ASP A 458 6.64 -12.62 -10.02
N GLU A 459 5.43 -13.06 -10.40
CA GLU A 459 4.25 -12.92 -9.54
C GLU A 459 4.33 -13.79 -8.28
N LEU A 460 4.87 -15.01 -8.38
CA LEU A 460 5.11 -15.89 -7.22
C LEU A 460 6.09 -15.23 -6.24
N LEU A 461 7.13 -14.58 -6.74
CA LEU A 461 8.07 -13.83 -5.91
C LEU A 461 7.48 -12.52 -5.34
N GLY A 462 6.42 -12.01 -5.96
CA GLY A 462 5.72 -10.78 -5.57
C GLY A 462 6.38 -9.54 -6.16
N ILE A 463 6.49 -9.49 -7.50
CA ILE A 463 7.12 -8.41 -8.27
C ILE A 463 6.67 -7.00 -7.86
N ASN A 464 5.41 -6.79 -7.50
CA ASN A 464 4.92 -5.51 -6.98
C ASN A 464 5.70 -5.03 -5.74
N GLY A 465 6.16 -5.96 -4.89
CA GLY A 465 6.99 -5.64 -3.73
C GLY A 465 8.45 -5.33 -4.04
N TYR A 466 8.97 -5.79 -5.18
CA TYR A 466 10.30 -5.42 -5.69
C TYR A 466 10.24 -4.03 -6.35
N PHE A 467 9.17 -3.75 -7.08
CA PHE A 467 8.95 -2.42 -7.66
C PHE A 467 8.73 -1.37 -6.56
N ALA A 468 7.96 -1.72 -5.53
CA ALA A 468 7.80 -0.86 -4.36
C ALA A 468 9.16 -0.64 -3.65
N HIS A 469 9.99 -1.69 -3.53
CA HIS A 469 11.33 -1.57 -2.96
C HIS A 469 12.19 -0.57 -3.75
N LEU A 470 12.23 -0.68 -5.08
CA LEU A 470 12.94 0.27 -5.94
C LEU A 470 12.43 1.71 -5.75
N ALA A 471 11.11 1.91 -5.80
CA ALA A 471 10.50 3.22 -5.56
C ALA A 471 10.84 3.81 -4.19
N GLN A 472 10.90 2.98 -3.13
CA GLN A 472 11.32 3.39 -1.79
C GLN A 472 12.80 3.79 -1.73
N THR A 473 13.69 3.11 -2.46
CA THR A 473 15.11 3.49 -2.52
C THR A 473 15.33 4.85 -3.20
N LEU A 474 14.57 5.12 -4.27
CA LEU A 474 14.59 6.41 -4.97
C LEU A 474 14.05 7.53 -4.09
N ASP A 475 12.92 7.29 -3.42
CA ASP A 475 12.36 8.25 -2.47
C ASP A 475 13.33 8.58 -1.31
N LEU A 476 14.04 7.58 -0.79
CA LEU A 476 15.07 7.82 0.22
C LEU A 476 16.23 8.67 -0.35
N ALA A 477 16.71 8.36 -1.56
CA ALA A 477 17.76 9.15 -2.21
C ALA A 477 17.35 10.63 -2.33
N ARG A 478 16.11 10.90 -2.79
CA ARG A 478 15.53 12.24 -2.81
C ARG A 478 15.57 12.91 -1.44
N ARG A 479 15.08 12.22 -0.40
CA ARG A 479 15.03 12.77 0.97
C ARG A 479 16.41 13.06 1.55
N ARG A 480 17.45 12.39 1.07
CA ARG A 480 18.87 12.64 1.41
C ARG A 480 19.54 13.71 0.53
N GLY A 481 18.77 14.34 -0.37
CA GLY A 481 19.17 15.49 -1.17
C GLY A 481 19.53 15.18 -2.63
N ALA A 482 19.48 13.92 -3.06
CA ALA A 482 19.71 13.59 -4.47
C ALA A 482 18.61 14.14 -5.37
N ARG A 483 18.99 14.79 -6.47
CA ARG A 483 18.06 15.18 -7.54
C ARG A 483 17.76 13.98 -8.44
N LEU A 484 16.48 13.71 -8.69
CA LEU A 484 16.06 12.60 -9.54
C LEU A 484 15.52 13.13 -10.87
N VAL A 485 16.21 12.79 -11.97
CA VAL A 485 15.82 13.19 -13.33
C VAL A 485 15.59 11.95 -14.18
N THR A 486 14.42 11.83 -14.80
CA THR A 486 14.12 10.79 -15.79
C THR A 486 14.21 11.35 -17.20
N LEU A 487 14.84 10.61 -18.11
CA LEU A 487 14.74 10.81 -19.55
C LEU A 487 14.15 9.56 -20.21
N VAL A 488 12.96 9.71 -20.80
CA VAL A 488 12.38 8.67 -21.67
C VAL A 488 12.92 8.85 -23.08
N TYR A 489 13.72 7.91 -23.55
CA TYR A 489 14.37 7.99 -24.88
C TYR A 489 13.88 6.92 -25.87
N GLY A 490 13.13 5.93 -25.37
CA GLY A 490 12.55 4.85 -26.15
C GLY A 490 11.09 4.60 -25.80
N GLU A 491 10.75 3.34 -25.54
CA GLU A 491 9.41 2.93 -25.13
C GLU A 491 9.24 2.99 -23.61
N SER A 492 8.05 3.32 -23.12
CA SER A 492 7.80 3.33 -21.67
C SER A 492 6.36 2.92 -21.37
N VAL A 493 6.22 1.74 -20.78
CA VAL A 493 4.90 1.10 -20.57
C VAL A 493 4.64 0.79 -19.11
N SER A 494 3.47 1.19 -18.62
CA SER A 494 2.80 0.67 -17.41
C SER A 494 3.70 0.44 -16.18
N GLY A 495 3.71 -0.78 -15.62
CA GLY A 495 4.39 -1.13 -14.38
C GLY A 495 5.91 -0.94 -14.42
N GLY A 496 6.54 -1.16 -15.58
CA GLY A 496 7.98 -0.90 -15.77
C GLY A 496 8.29 0.58 -15.55
N PHE A 497 7.50 1.47 -16.15
CA PHE A 497 7.67 2.91 -15.98
C PHE A 497 7.31 3.39 -14.55
N LEU A 498 6.24 2.85 -13.96
CA LEU A 498 5.84 3.16 -12.58
C LEU A 498 6.91 2.78 -11.55
N SER A 499 7.71 1.74 -11.82
CA SER A 499 8.66 1.21 -10.84
C SER A 499 9.83 2.16 -10.53
N PHE A 500 10.22 3.02 -11.47
CA PHE A 500 11.28 4.02 -11.26
C PHE A 500 11.09 5.32 -12.05
N GLY A 501 10.75 5.26 -13.34
CA GLY A 501 10.74 6.45 -14.19
C GLY A 501 9.76 7.54 -13.74
N LEU A 502 8.53 7.16 -13.35
CA LEU A 502 7.52 8.10 -12.81
C LEU A 502 7.79 8.54 -11.36
N MET A 503 8.86 8.05 -10.74
CA MET A 503 9.27 8.43 -9.39
C MET A 503 10.25 9.60 -9.36
N ALA A 504 10.62 10.20 -10.50
CA ALA A 504 11.54 11.33 -10.56
C ALA A 504 10.92 12.66 -10.07
N ASP A 505 11.79 13.64 -9.83
CA ASP A 505 11.39 15.04 -9.58
C ASP A 505 11.02 15.71 -10.91
N HIS A 506 11.90 15.53 -11.90
CA HIS A 506 11.69 15.98 -13.27
C HIS A 506 11.76 14.81 -14.24
N ILE A 507 10.79 14.76 -15.16
CA ILE A 507 10.60 13.72 -16.17
C ILE A 507 10.59 14.42 -17.53
N HIS A 508 11.57 14.09 -18.34
CA HIS A 508 11.75 14.59 -19.69
C HIS A 508 11.70 13.44 -20.67
N ALA A 509 11.59 13.77 -21.95
CA ALA A 509 11.61 12.77 -23.00
C ALA A 509 12.20 13.30 -24.29
N LEU A 510 12.67 12.39 -25.14
CA LEU A 510 12.96 12.72 -26.53
C LEU A 510 11.66 12.79 -27.34
N PRO A 511 11.57 13.62 -28.40
CA PRO A 511 10.37 13.77 -29.22
C PRO A 511 9.80 12.45 -29.75
N ASP A 512 10.67 11.51 -30.14
CA ASP A 512 10.24 10.23 -30.72
C ASP A 512 9.86 9.16 -29.66
N ALA A 513 9.96 9.49 -28.38
CA ALA A 513 9.68 8.56 -27.29
C ALA A 513 8.20 8.16 -27.24
N GLN A 514 7.94 6.90 -26.84
CA GLN A 514 6.61 6.32 -26.84
C GLN A 514 6.19 5.94 -25.42
N VAL A 515 5.31 6.73 -24.82
CA VAL A 515 4.73 6.46 -23.49
C VAL A 515 3.28 6.01 -23.63
N ARG A 516 2.90 4.93 -22.93
CA ARG A 516 1.51 4.43 -22.91
C ARG A 516 1.22 3.52 -21.72
N VAL A 517 -0.04 3.44 -21.32
CA VAL A 517 -0.48 2.41 -20.35
C VAL A 517 -0.49 1.01 -20.96
N MET A 518 -0.95 0.87 -22.20
CA MET A 518 -0.94 -0.37 -22.98
C MET A 518 -1.24 -0.10 -24.45
N ASP A 519 -1.15 -1.13 -25.28
CA ASP A 519 -1.58 -1.09 -26.69
C ASP A 519 -3.12 -0.99 -26.83
N LEU A 520 -3.59 -0.19 -27.80
CA LEU A 520 -5.02 0.06 -28.01
C LEU A 520 -5.83 -1.22 -28.32
N ARG A 521 -5.25 -2.24 -28.98
CA ARG A 521 -5.93 -3.52 -29.24
C ARG A 521 -6.07 -4.36 -27.98
N ALA A 522 -5.09 -4.30 -27.07
CA ALA A 522 -5.22 -4.89 -25.75
C ALA A 522 -6.30 -4.15 -24.94
N MET A 523 -6.32 -2.83 -25.00
CA MET A 523 -7.31 -2.00 -24.31
C MET A 523 -8.73 -2.31 -24.77
N ALA A 524 -8.97 -2.35 -26.08
CA ALA A 524 -10.26 -2.70 -26.69
C ALA A 524 -10.82 -4.04 -26.18
N ARG A 525 -9.96 -5.07 -26.04
CA ARG A 525 -10.36 -6.39 -25.54
C ARG A 525 -10.79 -6.35 -24.07
N VAL A 526 -10.04 -5.63 -23.24
CA VAL A 526 -10.31 -5.57 -21.79
C VAL A 526 -11.50 -4.66 -21.47
N THR A 527 -11.59 -3.49 -22.12
CA THR A 527 -12.69 -2.53 -21.91
C THR A 527 -13.96 -2.88 -22.69
N LYS A 528 -13.88 -3.86 -23.60
CA LYS A 528 -14.95 -4.25 -24.54
C LYS A 528 -15.43 -3.09 -25.41
N GLN A 529 -14.54 -2.12 -25.66
CA GLN A 529 -14.78 -0.99 -26.56
C GLN A 529 -14.35 -1.32 -27.99
N PRO A 530 -15.03 -0.79 -29.03
CA PRO A 530 -14.57 -0.93 -30.40
C PRO A 530 -13.17 -0.31 -30.58
N LEU A 531 -12.28 -1.03 -31.27
CA LEU A 531 -10.92 -0.54 -31.52
C LEU A 531 -10.94 0.76 -32.32
N GLU A 532 -11.82 0.87 -33.30
CA GLU A 532 -11.99 2.03 -34.17
C GLU A 532 -12.37 3.28 -33.36
N LYS A 533 -13.20 3.10 -32.32
CA LYS A 533 -13.58 4.19 -31.40
C LYS A 533 -12.38 4.66 -30.59
N LEU A 534 -11.59 3.73 -30.05
CA LEU A 534 -10.38 4.07 -29.28
C LEU A 534 -9.31 4.73 -30.17
N GLN A 535 -9.17 4.29 -31.41
CA GLN A 535 -8.29 4.93 -32.40
C GLN A 535 -8.77 6.34 -32.73
N ALA A 536 -10.06 6.56 -32.95
CA ALA A 536 -10.60 7.90 -33.17
C ALA A 536 -10.35 8.83 -31.97
N LEU A 537 -10.62 8.36 -30.74
CA LEU A 537 -10.37 9.13 -29.51
C LEU A 537 -8.89 9.44 -29.28
N SER A 538 -8.00 8.53 -29.68
CA SER A 538 -6.54 8.75 -29.58
C SER A 538 -6.03 9.92 -30.43
N LEU A 539 -6.82 10.42 -31.38
CA LEU A 539 -6.46 11.59 -32.18
C LEU A 539 -6.76 12.92 -31.46
N THR A 540 -7.67 12.90 -30.47
CA THR A 540 -8.21 14.13 -29.86
C THR A 540 -8.08 14.18 -28.34
N SER A 541 -7.76 13.07 -27.68
CA SER A 541 -7.72 12.98 -26.22
C SER A 541 -6.37 12.45 -25.72
N PRO A 542 -5.60 13.25 -24.96
CA PRO A 542 -4.30 12.85 -24.45
C PRO A 542 -4.38 11.68 -23.46
N VAL A 543 -5.54 11.46 -22.86
CA VAL A 543 -5.78 10.35 -21.92
C VAL A 543 -5.67 8.99 -22.60
N PHE A 544 -6.13 8.87 -23.85
CA PHE A 544 -6.15 7.61 -24.61
C PHE A 544 -5.00 7.49 -25.60
N ALA A 545 -4.45 8.62 -26.03
CA ALA A 545 -3.44 8.68 -27.07
C ALA A 545 -2.09 8.13 -26.57
N PRO A 546 -1.45 7.19 -27.31
CA PRO A 546 -0.05 6.87 -27.08
C PRO A 546 0.83 8.05 -27.51
N GLY A 547 2.05 8.14 -26.98
CA GLY A 547 3.01 9.17 -27.36
C GLY A 547 3.26 10.17 -26.24
N VAL A 548 4.42 10.81 -26.30
CA VAL A 548 4.97 11.56 -25.17
C VAL A 548 4.40 12.97 -25.03
N GLU A 549 3.97 13.58 -26.13
CA GLU A 549 3.27 14.86 -26.17
C GLU A 549 2.01 14.84 -25.31
N ASN A 550 1.32 13.70 -25.27
CA ASN A 550 0.14 13.51 -24.45
C ASN A 550 0.49 13.55 -22.95
N TYR A 551 1.62 12.96 -22.56
CA TYR A 551 2.12 13.03 -21.18
C TYR A 551 2.62 14.44 -20.83
N VAL A 552 3.09 15.23 -21.80
CA VAL A 552 3.36 16.66 -21.61
C VAL A 552 2.05 17.41 -21.34
N ALA A 553 1.02 17.19 -22.17
CA ALA A 553 -0.29 17.82 -22.01
C ALA A 553 -0.97 17.46 -20.68
N MET A 554 -0.82 16.21 -20.20
CA MET A 554 -1.32 15.76 -18.89
C MET A 554 -0.41 16.16 -17.71
N GLY A 555 0.71 16.83 -17.97
CA GLY A 555 1.63 17.38 -16.97
C GLY A 555 2.62 16.38 -16.37
N ALA A 556 2.64 15.13 -16.82
CA ALA A 556 3.54 14.11 -16.29
C ALA A 556 4.97 14.20 -16.84
N VAL A 557 5.14 14.70 -18.07
CA VAL A 557 6.45 15.03 -18.67
C VAL A 557 6.58 16.56 -18.69
N GLN A 558 7.67 17.10 -18.16
CA GLN A 558 7.89 18.54 -18.08
C GLN A 558 8.12 19.15 -19.46
N THR A 559 9.12 18.64 -20.19
CA THR A 559 9.55 19.13 -21.50
C THR A 559 10.08 18.00 -22.37
N LEU A 560 10.04 18.21 -23.69
CA LEU A 560 10.73 17.37 -24.67
C LEU A 560 12.09 17.98 -24.98
N TRP A 561 13.12 17.14 -25.11
CA TRP A 561 14.50 17.58 -25.36
C TRP A 561 14.90 17.35 -26.81
N ASP A 562 15.29 18.42 -27.49
CA ASP A 562 15.95 18.42 -28.79
C ASP A 562 17.29 19.18 -28.72
N GLY A 563 18.18 18.94 -29.69
CA GLY A 563 19.47 19.64 -29.74
C GLY A 563 20.46 19.19 -28.66
N ASP A 564 20.94 20.13 -27.84
CA ASP A 564 22.02 19.91 -26.85
C ASP A 564 21.50 19.21 -25.58
N LEU A 565 21.56 17.88 -25.59
CA LEU A 565 21.07 17.04 -24.50
C LEU A 565 21.84 17.22 -23.19
N ALA A 566 23.15 17.51 -23.24
CA ALA A 566 23.95 17.75 -22.05
C ALA A 566 23.52 19.05 -21.36
N HIS A 567 23.23 20.10 -22.14
CA HIS A 567 22.70 21.35 -21.61
C HIS A 567 21.34 21.16 -20.93
N HIS A 568 20.39 20.51 -21.60
CA HIS A 568 19.07 20.21 -21.03
C HIS A 568 19.15 19.40 -19.74
N LEU A 569 20.05 18.41 -19.69
CA LEU A 569 20.28 17.62 -18.49
C LEU A 569 20.78 18.50 -17.32
N LEU A 570 21.73 19.40 -17.57
CA LEU A 570 22.23 20.33 -16.54
C LEU A 570 21.12 21.25 -16.05
N GLU A 571 20.29 21.79 -16.94
CA GLU A 571 19.15 22.62 -16.53
C GLU A 571 18.17 21.83 -15.64
N ALA A 572 17.83 20.60 -16.02
CA ALA A 572 16.95 19.75 -15.23
C ALA A 572 17.55 19.37 -13.87
N LEU A 573 18.86 19.16 -13.78
CA LEU A 573 19.56 18.90 -12.52
C LEU A 573 19.59 20.14 -11.59
N ARG A 574 19.63 21.34 -12.18
CA ARG A 574 19.64 22.62 -11.46
C ARG A 574 18.26 23.13 -11.08
N ALA A 575 17.21 22.63 -11.73
CA ALA A 575 15.84 23.06 -11.51
C ALA A 575 15.43 22.89 -10.03
N PRO A 576 14.71 23.87 -9.46
CA PRO A 576 14.20 23.76 -8.10
C PRO A 576 13.13 22.67 -8.03
N VAL A 577 13.12 21.94 -6.91
CA VAL A 577 12.13 20.90 -6.62
C VAL A 577 11.35 21.30 -5.37
N ASP A 578 10.09 21.71 -5.54
CA ASP A 578 9.16 22.14 -4.48
C ASP A 578 7.86 21.31 -4.50
N GLY A 579 8.00 19.98 -4.65
CA GLY A 579 6.89 19.03 -4.56
C GLY A 579 6.57 18.30 -5.88
N ASP A 580 5.33 17.83 -6.01
CA ASP A 580 4.83 17.14 -7.21
C ASP A 580 3.71 17.94 -7.87
N HIS A 581 4.07 18.62 -8.95
CA HIS A 581 3.24 19.59 -9.70
C HIS A 581 2.53 19.00 -10.90
N ARG A 582 2.61 17.69 -11.14
CA ARG A 582 2.06 17.07 -12.36
C ARG A 582 0.56 17.29 -12.51
N ALA A 583 -0.19 17.30 -11.41
CA ALA A 583 -1.59 17.67 -11.40
C ALA A 583 -1.85 19.13 -11.82
N ALA A 584 -1.05 20.08 -11.33
CA ALA A 584 -1.18 21.50 -11.68
C ALA A 584 -0.83 21.75 -13.14
N LEU A 585 0.30 21.19 -13.61
CA LEU A 585 0.73 21.27 -15.01
C LEU A 585 -0.30 20.66 -15.95
N GLY A 586 -0.89 19.52 -15.59
CA GLY A 586 -1.93 18.88 -16.40
C GLY A 586 -3.20 19.71 -16.52
N ALA A 587 -3.56 20.47 -15.48
CA ALA A 587 -4.68 21.38 -15.50
C ALA A 587 -4.39 22.63 -16.34
N GLU A 588 -3.20 23.23 -16.16
CA GLU A 588 -2.71 24.38 -16.94
C GLU A 588 -2.66 24.07 -18.44
N ARG A 589 -2.17 22.89 -18.80
CA ARG A 589 -1.99 22.44 -20.19
C ARG A 589 -3.24 21.77 -20.78
N GLY A 590 -4.30 21.61 -19.99
CA GLY A 590 -5.60 21.11 -20.44
C GLY A 590 -5.70 19.59 -20.67
N GLY A 591 -4.64 18.81 -20.42
CA GLY A 591 -4.68 17.35 -20.59
C GLY A 591 -5.30 16.59 -19.42
N ARG A 592 -5.31 17.19 -18.21
CA ARG A 592 -5.84 16.58 -16.99
C ARG A 592 -6.39 17.65 -16.03
N THR A 593 -7.66 18.00 -16.19
CA THR A 593 -8.23 19.27 -15.72
C THR A 593 -8.71 19.28 -14.27
N LEU A 594 -9.06 18.14 -13.69
CA LEU A 594 -9.68 18.04 -12.36
C LEU A 594 -8.71 17.58 -11.27
N ALA A 595 -7.63 16.87 -11.62
CA ALA A 595 -6.72 16.26 -10.66
C ALA A 595 -6.19 17.26 -9.61
N ALA A 596 -5.72 18.44 -10.05
CA ALA A 596 -5.22 19.48 -9.15
C ALA A 596 -6.31 19.95 -8.19
N GLN A 597 -7.45 20.38 -8.74
CA GLN A 597 -8.57 20.91 -7.98
C GLN A 597 -9.05 19.92 -6.91
N VAL A 598 -9.21 18.64 -7.30
CA VAL A 598 -9.70 17.58 -6.41
C VAL A 598 -8.68 17.25 -5.32
N ALA A 599 -7.40 17.11 -5.66
CA ALA A 599 -6.36 16.78 -4.69
C ALA A 599 -6.11 17.89 -3.66
N THR A 600 -6.36 19.15 -4.03
CA THR A 600 -6.22 20.31 -3.15
C THR A 600 -7.54 20.79 -2.54
N ALA A 601 -8.66 20.10 -2.77
CA ALA A 601 -9.97 20.48 -2.28
C ALA A 601 -10.03 20.37 -0.74
N ARG A 602 -9.54 21.41 -0.06
CA ARG A 602 -9.63 21.61 1.38
C ARG A 602 -10.31 22.95 1.65
N PRO A 603 -11.23 23.04 2.63
CA PRO A 603 -11.60 24.32 3.19
C PRO A 603 -10.42 24.84 4.03
N ALA A 604 -9.55 25.65 3.42
CA ALA A 604 -8.60 26.47 4.16
C ALA A 604 -9.31 27.71 4.71
N ARG A 605 -8.70 28.40 5.69
CA ARG A 605 -9.18 29.74 6.08
C ARG A 605 -9.25 30.62 4.83
N HIS A 606 -10.24 31.52 4.81
CA HIS A 606 -10.53 32.40 3.68
C HIS A 606 -11.11 31.73 2.43
N THR A 607 -11.25 30.40 2.39
CA THR A 607 -11.94 29.71 1.28
C THR A 607 -13.38 30.20 1.18
N LEU A 608 -13.82 30.57 -0.02
CA LEU A 608 -15.21 30.92 -0.31
C LEU A 608 -16.02 29.64 -0.49
N VAL A 609 -17.21 29.62 0.09
CA VAL A 609 -18.06 28.44 0.23
C VAL A 609 -19.48 28.80 -0.17
N TRP A 610 -20.08 28.00 -1.04
CA TRP A 610 -21.52 28.04 -1.35
C TRP A 610 -22.17 26.78 -0.79
N LEU A 611 -23.34 26.95 -0.19
CA LEU A 611 -24.07 25.85 0.44
C LEU A 611 -25.12 25.27 -0.52
N SER A 612 -25.45 23.99 -0.34
CA SER A 612 -26.61 23.39 -0.99
C SER A 612 -27.90 24.05 -0.51
N ALA A 613 -28.96 23.99 -1.33
CA ALA A 613 -30.26 24.57 -0.99
C ALA A 613 -30.84 23.97 0.31
N ASP A 614 -30.59 22.68 0.54
CA ASP A 614 -31.06 21.92 1.70
C ASP A 614 -29.99 21.78 2.81
N ALA A 615 -29.00 22.68 2.85
CA ALA A 615 -27.89 22.60 3.80
C ALA A 615 -28.36 22.69 5.26
N ASP A 616 -27.90 21.76 6.11
CA ASP A 616 -28.16 21.77 7.57
C ASP A 616 -27.17 22.73 8.26
N TRP A 617 -27.32 24.02 8.00
CA TRP A 617 -26.54 25.05 8.66
C TRP A 617 -27.27 25.62 9.88
N ARG A 618 -26.48 26.16 10.83
CA ARG A 618 -27.01 26.86 12.02
C ARG A 618 -26.23 28.13 12.25
N ALA A 619 -26.93 29.22 12.54
CA ALA A 619 -26.28 30.46 12.96
C ALA A 619 -25.57 30.26 14.32
N ASP A 620 -24.39 30.87 14.51
CA ASP A 620 -23.78 30.95 15.86
C ASP A 620 -24.66 31.78 16.81
N VAL A 621 -25.42 32.74 16.27
CA VAL A 621 -26.39 33.57 16.99
C VAL A 621 -27.73 33.45 16.30
N ALA A 622 -28.73 32.88 16.99
CA ALA A 622 -30.04 32.57 16.41
C ALA A 622 -30.75 33.78 15.77
N THR A 623 -30.56 34.99 16.30
CA THR A 623 -31.17 36.21 15.72
C THR A 623 -30.63 36.57 14.35
N HIS A 624 -29.47 36.04 13.93
CA HIS A 624 -28.88 36.27 12.61
C HIS A 624 -29.44 35.33 11.52
N GLU A 625 -30.18 34.29 11.92
CA GLU A 625 -30.65 33.23 11.03
C GLU A 625 -31.49 33.73 9.85
N PRO A 626 -32.46 34.67 10.01
CA PRO A 626 -33.21 35.20 8.87
C PRO A 626 -32.34 35.91 7.83
N ARG A 627 -31.33 36.67 8.29
CA ARG A 627 -30.41 37.40 7.38
C ARG A 627 -29.46 36.46 6.67
N LEU A 628 -28.96 35.44 7.36
CA LEU A 628 -28.14 34.36 6.79
C LEU A 628 -28.91 33.56 5.75
N ALA A 629 -30.17 33.21 6.03
CA ALA A 629 -31.04 32.52 5.08
C ALA A 629 -31.26 33.36 3.80
N ALA A 630 -31.54 34.66 3.95
CA ALA A 630 -31.70 35.57 2.82
C ALA A 630 -30.40 35.74 2.00
N TRP A 631 -29.23 35.73 2.67
CA TRP A 631 -27.93 35.80 2.01
C TRP A 631 -27.66 34.55 1.16
N LEU A 632 -27.86 33.37 1.74
CA LEU A 632 -27.65 32.08 1.08
C LEU A 632 -28.64 31.87 -0.08
N ALA A 633 -29.89 32.32 0.07
CA ALA A 633 -30.92 32.24 -0.97
C ALA A 633 -30.58 33.07 -2.23
N GLN A 634 -29.73 34.10 -2.10
CA GLN A 634 -29.22 34.89 -3.23
C GLN A 634 -28.08 34.18 -3.98
N GLY A 635 -27.62 33.02 -3.51
CA GLY A 635 -26.49 32.31 -4.09
C GLY A 635 -25.13 32.95 -3.78
N LEU A 636 -25.06 33.81 -2.76
CA LEU A 636 -23.82 34.48 -2.35
C LEU A 636 -22.95 33.55 -1.47
N PRO A 637 -21.61 33.65 -1.57
CA PRO A 637 -20.72 32.82 -0.77
C PRO A 637 -20.69 33.23 0.70
N ALA A 638 -20.26 32.29 1.55
CA ALA A 638 -19.70 32.53 2.87
C ALA A 638 -18.18 32.26 2.84
N VAL A 639 -17.43 32.72 3.84
CA VAL A 639 -15.99 32.49 3.94
C VAL A 639 -15.64 31.56 5.08
N VAL A 640 -14.75 30.60 4.88
CA VAL A 640 -14.25 29.72 5.94
C VAL A 640 -13.52 30.54 6.99
N ALA A 641 -14.05 30.47 8.22
CA ALA A 641 -13.49 31.13 9.38
C ALA A 641 -12.76 30.12 10.27
N ARG A 642 -11.83 30.62 11.09
CA ARG A 642 -11.18 29.81 12.13
C ARG A 642 -12.19 29.34 13.17
N ARG A 643 -11.97 28.15 13.72
CA ARG A 643 -12.62 27.69 14.96
C ARG A 643 -11.98 28.37 16.18
N ALA A 644 -12.71 28.42 17.29
CA ALA A 644 -12.11 28.71 18.59
C ALA A 644 -11.37 27.45 19.08
N ALA A 645 -10.28 27.61 19.83
CA ALA A 645 -9.42 26.49 20.22
C ALA A 645 -10.13 25.45 21.13
N ASP A 646 -11.20 25.85 21.80
CA ASP A 646 -12.04 25.08 22.72
C ASP A 646 -13.38 24.63 22.10
N ASP A 647 -13.55 24.81 20.79
CA ASP A 647 -14.80 24.56 20.09
C ASP A 647 -14.97 23.07 19.77
N ALA A 648 -15.89 22.38 20.46
CA ALA A 648 -16.12 20.95 20.28
C ALA A 648 -16.96 20.59 19.03
N ASP A 649 -17.63 21.54 18.38
CA ASP A 649 -18.52 21.23 17.24
C ASP A 649 -17.69 21.06 15.94
N PRO A 650 -17.67 19.85 15.34
CA PRO A 650 -16.82 19.53 14.19
C PRO A 650 -17.28 20.19 12.88
N ARG A 651 -18.44 20.86 12.85
CA ARG A 651 -18.95 21.54 11.66
C ARG A 651 -18.03 22.68 11.21
N LEU A 652 -17.99 22.90 9.91
CA LEU A 652 -17.24 23.98 9.30
C LEU A 652 -17.83 25.32 9.72
N ARG A 653 -17.01 26.17 10.34
CA ARG A 653 -17.41 27.52 10.73
C ARG A 653 -17.23 28.47 9.55
N LEU A 654 -18.30 29.14 9.16
CA LEU A 654 -18.31 30.12 8.07
C LEU A 654 -18.65 31.51 8.62
N GLY A 655 -18.10 32.53 7.98
CA GLY A 655 -18.39 33.93 8.23
C GLY A 655 -19.00 34.60 7.01
N ILE A 656 -19.87 35.59 7.23
CA ILE A 656 -20.42 36.48 6.21
C ILE A 656 -20.27 37.92 6.73
N PRO A 657 -19.42 38.76 6.13
CA PRO A 657 -19.38 40.18 6.43
C PRO A 657 -20.48 40.88 5.65
N LEU A 658 -21.39 41.56 6.35
CA LEU A 658 -22.40 42.40 5.70
C LEU A 658 -21.77 43.70 5.17
N PRO A 659 -22.38 44.34 4.15
CA PRO A 659 -21.92 45.62 3.64
C PRO A 659 -21.83 46.67 4.77
N PRO A 660 -20.86 47.60 4.74
CA PRO A 660 -20.75 48.67 5.73
C PRO A 660 -22.02 49.49 5.92
N THR A 661 -22.84 49.64 4.86
CA THR A 661 -24.15 50.31 4.89
C THR A 661 -25.17 49.62 5.80
N GLU A 662 -24.95 48.35 6.14
CA GLU A 662 -25.76 47.55 7.08
C GLU A 662 -25.12 47.48 8.49
N GLY A 663 -24.19 48.38 8.83
CA GLY A 663 -23.67 48.54 10.19
C GLY A 663 -22.42 47.71 10.53
N LYS A 664 -21.61 47.32 9.53
CA LYS A 664 -20.33 46.57 9.69
C LYS A 664 -20.47 45.30 10.55
N GLN A 665 -21.55 44.55 10.38
CA GLN A 665 -21.75 43.28 11.10
C GLN A 665 -21.03 42.11 10.40
N ARG A 666 -20.49 41.17 11.19
CA ARG A 666 -19.99 39.88 10.71
C ARG A 666 -20.84 38.77 11.29
N LEU A 667 -21.63 38.13 10.44
CA LEU A 667 -22.45 36.99 10.81
C LEU A 667 -21.59 35.72 10.75
N SER A 668 -21.91 34.73 11.57
CA SER A 668 -21.27 33.42 11.49
C SER A 668 -22.28 32.30 11.62
N LEU A 669 -21.97 31.20 10.94
CA LEU A 669 -22.77 29.98 10.93
C LEU A 669 -21.87 28.75 10.93
N ARG A 670 -22.47 27.61 11.22
CA ARG A 670 -21.84 26.29 11.21
C ARG A 670 -22.58 25.40 10.25
N VAL A 671 -21.85 24.64 9.45
CA VAL A 671 -22.43 23.73 8.48
C VAL A 671 -21.62 22.43 8.39
N PRO A 672 -22.25 21.26 8.25
CA PRO A 672 -21.56 20.04 7.88
C PRO A 672 -20.81 20.23 6.55
N LEU A 673 -19.57 19.76 6.47
CA LEU A 673 -18.78 19.88 5.24
C LEU A 673 -19.48 19.27 4.02
N ARG A 674 -20.29 18.21 4.23
CA ARG A 674 -21.11 17.56 3.19
C ARG A 674 -22.13 18.50 2.51
N ASP A 675 -22.55 19.56 3.19
CA ASP A 675 -23.58 20.48 2.69
C ASP A 675 -22.94 21.70 1.99
N VAL A 676 -21.62 21.69 1.84
CA VAL A 676 -20.90 22.61 0.95
C VAL A 676 -21.06 22.14 -0.50
N ALA A 677 -21.75 22.94 -1.30
CA ALA A 677 -21.99 22.71 -2.72
C ALA A 677 -20.79 23.10 -3.59
N ARG A 678 -20.10 24.19 -3.24
CA ARG A 678 -18.93 24.68 -4.00
C ARG A 678 -17.92 25.34 -3.09
N MET A 679 -16.64 25.21 -3.42
CA MET A 679 -15.54 25.91 -2.75
C MET A 679 -14.65 26.59 -3.78
N HIS A 680 -14.24 27.83 -3.53
CA HIS A 680 -13.25 28.55 -4.32
C HIS A 680 -12.21 29.21 -3.41
N ALA A 681 -10.99 29.35 -3.92
CA ALA A 681 -10.03 30.26 -3.31
C ALA A 681 -10.53 31.72 -3.44
N PRO A 682 -10.03 32.64 -2.60
CA PRO A 682 -10.31 34.06 -2.80
C PRO A 682 -9.83 34.54 -4.19
N PRO A 683 -10.45 35.59 -4.75
CA PRO A 683 -10.09 36.12 -6.07
C PRO A 683 -8.61 36.47 -6.14
N ALA A 684 -7.98 36.24 -7.29
CA ALA A 684 -6.62 36.72 -7.50
C ALA A 684 -6.62 38.24 -7.62
N LEU A 685 -5.56 38.89 -7.15
CA LEU A 685 -5.43 40.35 -7.26
C LEU A 685 -5.44 40.80 -8.73
N SER A 686 -4.86 40.01 -9.63
CA SER A 686 -4.93 40.24 -11.09
C SER A 686 -6.35 40.22 -11.64
N GLU A 687 -7.23 39.35 -11.14
CA GLU A 687 -8.64 39.29 -11.56
C GLU A 687 -9.41 40.54 -11.13
N LEU A 688 -9.11 41.05 -9.93
CA LEU A 688 -9.68 42.30 -9.44
C LEU A 688 -9.25 43.50 -10.28
N LEU A 689 -7.95 43.58 -10.61
CA LEU A 689 -7.41 44.66 -11.43
C LEU A 689 -8.00 44.65 -12.84
N ALA A 690 -8.26 43.47 -13.42
CA ALA A 690 -8.90 43.33 -14.73
C ALA A 690 -10.38 43.79 -14.74
N ALA A 691 -11.05 43.82 -13.60
CA ALA A 691 -12.45 44.24 -13.49
C ALA A 691 -12.65 45.78 -13.55
N GLY A 692 -11.56 46.56 -13.44
CA GLY A 692 -11.57 48.02 -13.60
C GLY A 692 -12.25 48.81 -12.47
N ASP A 693 -12.65 50.04 -12.79
CA ASP A 693 -13.15 51.05 -11.83
C ASP A 693 -14.38 50.62 -11.01
N ALA A 694 -15.17 49.68 -11.53
CA ALA A 694 -16.39 49.19 -10.87
C ALA A 694 -16.09 48.46 -9.56
N VAL A 695 -14.89 47.89 -9.43
CA VAL A 695 -14.47 47.11 -8.26
C VAL A 695 -13.32 47.78 -7.53
N VAL A 696 -12.36 48.34 -8.27
CA VAL A 696 -11.17 48.98 -7.73
C VAL A 696 -11.23 50.48 -8.03
N PRO A 697 -11.52 51.36 -7.04
CA PRO A 697 -11.56 52.79 -7.28
C PRO A 697 -10.20 53.31 -7.76
N GLN A 698 -10.22 54.29 -8.68
CA GLN A 698 -9.03 54.83 -9.33
C GLN A 698 -7.89 55.21 -8.35
N ALA A 699 -8.24 55.72 -7.17
CA ALA A 699 -7.28 56.09 -6.11
C ALA A 699 -6.45 54.91 -5.56
N TRP A 700 -6.83 53.66 -5.80
CA TRP A 700 -6.16 52.45 -5.30
C TRP A 700 -5.45 51.66 -6.39
N GLN A 701 -5.64 52.01 -7.67
CA GLN A 701 -5.16 51.21 -8.81
C GLN A 701 -3.63 51.13 -8.87
N GLU A 702 -2.93 52.25 -8.71
CA GLU A 702 -1.47 52.30 -8.75
C GLU A 702 -0.87 51.40 -7.64
N SER A 703 -1.35 51.56 -6.41
CA SER A 703 -0.86 50.83 -5.25
C SER A 703 -1.11 49.31 -5.37
N LEU A 704 -2.27 48.89 -5.91
CA LEU A 704 -2.59 47.48 -6.13
C LEU A 704 -1.82 46.86 -7.31
N HIS A 705 -1.56 47.61 -8.38
CA HIS A 705 -0.67 47.15 -9.47
C HIS A 705 0.76 46.94 -8.96
N ASP A 706 1.27 47.86 -8.13
CA ASP A 706 2.56 47.71 -7.49
C ASP A 706 2.63 46.45 -6.64
N LEU A 707 1.60 46.14 -5.83
CA LEU A 707 1.55 44.91 -5.02
C LEU A 707 1.53 43.64 -5.88
N GLN A 708 0.74 43.65 -6.96
CA GLN A 708 0.66 42.51 -7.90
C GLN A 708 2.01 42.22 -8.57
N ALA A 709 2.82 43.25 -8.80
CA ALA A 709 4.15 43.11 -9.39
C ALA A 709 5.20 42.53 -8.41
N LEU A 710 5.01 42.68 -7.10
CA LEU A 710 5.92 42.11 -6.09
C LEU A 710 5.79 40.59 -6.01
N ALA A 711 4.55 40.11 -5.87
CA ALA A 711 4.25 38.69 -5.81
C ALA A 711 2.77 38.42 -6.13
N PRO A 712 2.44 37.29 -6.78
CA PRO A 712 1.06 36.85 -6.94
C PRO A 712 0.34 36.75 -5.58
N ALA A 713 -0.78 37.44 -5.45
CA ALA A 713 -1.55 37.50 -4.21
C ALA A 713 -3.03 37.18 -4.45
N ARG A 714 -3.70 36.71 -3.41
CA ARG A 714 -5.16 36.58 -3.37
C ARG A 714 -5.76 37.64 -2.46
N VAL A 715 -6.89 38.19 -2.86
CA VAL A 715 -7.56 39.28 -2.15
C VAL A 715 -8.61 38.69 -1.22
N PHE A 716 -8.60 39.09 0.05
CA PHE A 716 -9.71 38.85 0.97
C PHE A 716 -10.26 40.20 1.46
N GLY A 717 -11.20 40.20 2.42
CA GLY A 717 -11.72 41.46 2.97
C GLY A 717 -12.54 42.30 1.97
N ALA A 718 -12.54 43.62 2.15
CA ALA A 718 -13.52 44.53 1.53
C ALA A 718 -13.53 44.47 0.00
N PHE A 719 -12.34 44.46 -0.61
CA PHE A 719 -12.18 44.40 -2.07
C PHE A 719 -12.72 43.09 -2.66
N ALA A 720 -12.46 41.95 -1.99
CA ALA A 720 -13.00 40.66 -2.41
C ALA A 720 -14.54 40.64 -2.32
N TRP A 721 -15.12 41.15 -1.23
CA TRP A 721 -16.58 41.16 -1.07
C TRP A 721 -17.29 42.12 -2.03
N GLN A 722 -16.68 43.26 -2.37
CA GLN A 722 -17.20 44.14 -3.42
C GLN A 722 -17.23 43.44 -4.77
N TRP A 723 -16.15 42.73 -5.13
CA TRP A 723 -16.09 41.96 -6.37
C TRP A 723 -17.12 40.82 -6.40
N LEU A 724 -17.26 40.07 -5.30
CA LEU A 724 -18.14 38.89 -5.23
C LEU A 724 -19.63 39.24 -5.23
N THR A 725 -20.00 40.36 -4.61
CA THR A 725 -21.41 40.71 -4.36
C THR A 725 -21.91 41.87 -5.23
N ALA A 726 -21.00 42.62 -5.85
CA ALA A 726 -21.27 43.92 -6.49
C ALA A 726 -21.89 44.97 -5.54
N LEU A 727 -21.85 44.76 -4.22
CA LEU A 727 -22.30 45.72 -3.21
C LEU A 727 -21.12 46.60 -2.76
N PRO A 728 -21.38 47.83 -2.29
CA PRO A 728 -20.32 48.74 -1.86
C PRO A 728 -19.71 48.27 -0.53
N TYR A 729 -18.48 47.74 -0.57
CA TYR A 729 -17.68 47.38 0.61
C TYR A 729 -16.44 48.27 0.79
N VAL A 730 -15.88 48.78 -0.31
CA VAL A 730 -14.66 49.59 -0.30
C VAL A 730 -15.01 51.06 -0.02
N HIS A 731 -14.30 51.68 0.91
CA HIS A 731 -14.37 53.11 1.22
C HIS A 731 -12.96 53.68 1.43
N GLU A 732 -12.80 55.00 1.55
CA GLU A 732 -11.48 55.68 1.66
C GLU A 732 -10.57 55.24 2.80
N ARG A 733 -11.09 54.46 3.76
CA ARG A 733 -10.37 53.94 4.94
C ARG A 733 -10.32 52.42 4.96
N SER A 734 -10.61 51.77 3.83
CA SER A 734 -10.51 50.32 3.71
C SER A 734 -9.05 49.89 3.75
N ASP A 735 -8.78 48.76 4.37
CA ASP A 735 -7.47 48.12 4.29
C ASP A 735 -7.38 47.30 2.99
N ILE A 736 -6.17 47.17 2.46
CA ILE A 736 -5.85 46.19 1.40
C ILE A 736 -5.53 44.87 2.12
N ASP A 737 -6.38 43.87 1.95
CA ASP A 737 -6.27 42.56 2.62
C ASP A 737 -5.76 41.50 1.64
N LEU A 738 -4.49 41.06 1.77
CA LEU A 738 -3.85 40.11 0.85
C LEU A 738 -3.32 38.82 1.50
N LEU A 739 -3.36 37.73 0.74
CA LEU A 739 -2.76 36.44 1.08
C LEU A 739 -1.65 36.11 0.09
N TRP A 740 -0.47 35.79 0.61
CA TRP A 740 0.67 35.32 -0.19
C TRP A 740 1.05 33.91 0.23
N GLN A 741 1.33 33.04 -0.74
CA GLN A 741 1.88 31.72 -0.46
C GLN A 741 3.40 31.81 -0.31
N VAL A 742 3.93 31.22 0.76
CA VAL A 742 5.37 31.12 1.00
C VAL A 742 5.76 29.68 1.30
N THR A 743 6.83 29.19 0.67
CA THR A 743 7.32 27.81 0.83
C THR A 743 8.45 27.70 1.84
N ASP A 744 9.23 28.76 2.00
CA ASP A 744 10.40 28.78 2.88
C ASP A 744 10.65 30.17 3.51
N ALA A 745 11.58 30.19 4.46
CA ALA A 745 11.94 31.40 5.21
C ALA A 745 12.58 32.47 4.32
N ALA A 746 13.38 32.10 3.32
CA ALA A 746 14.09 33.05 2.47
C ALA A 746 13.10 33.81 1.56
N GLN A 747 12.12 33.11 1.00
CA GLN A 747 11.04 33.71 0.23
C GLN A 747 10.20 34.65 1.10
N ALA A 748 9.84 34.22 2.32
CA ALA A 748 9.09 35.05 3.25
C ALA A 748 9.83 36.35 3.62
N GLU A 749 11.13 36.26 3.90
CA GLU A 749 11.97 37.42 4.23
C GLU A 749 12.13 38.39 3.04
N ALA A 750 12.36 37.87 1.84
CA ALA A 750 12.46 38.67 0.63
C ALA A 750 11.16 39.43 0.34
N LEU A 751 10.01 38.76 0.46
CA LEU A 751 8.70 39.38 0.29
C LEU A 751 8.46 40.46 1.36
N ILE A 752 8.73 40.18 2.63
CA ILE A 752 8.57 41.16 3.72
C ILE A 752 9.38 42.42 3.45
N ALA A 753 10.63 42.30 2.99
CA ALA A 753 11.46 43.45 2.66
C ALA A 753 10.82 44.34 1.56
N GLN A 754 10.24 43.70 0.54
CA GLN A 754 9.53 44.41 -0.53
C GLN A 754 8.22 45.06 -0.04
N LEU A 755 7.47 44.39 0.84
CA LEU A 755 6.24 44.93 1.43
C LEU A 755 6.51 46.16 2.31
N LEU A 756 7.60 46.16 3.08
CA LEU A 756 8.04 47.33 3.86
C LEU A 756 8.41 48.51 2.95
N ALA A 757 9.12 48.25 1.84
CA ALA A 757 9.45 49.27 0.87
C ALA A 757 8.19 49.83 0.16
N TRP A 758 7.22 48.97 -0.13
CA TRP A 758 5.93 49.38 -0.69
C TRP A 758 5.15 50.30 0.26
N GLU A 759 5.07 49.94 1.54
CA GLU A 759 4.32 50.72 2.54
C GLU A 759 4.89 52.13 2.74
N SER A 760 6.20 52.32 2.54
CA SER A 760 6.81 53.65 2.61
C SER A 760 6.44 54.58 1.44
N ARG A 761 6.00 54.01 0.31
CA ARG A 761 5.70 54.73 -0.94
C ARG A 761 4.22 55.07 -1.12
N HIS A 762 3.33 54.27 -0.52
CA HIS A 762 1.89 54.37 -0.74
C HIS A 762 1.16 54.80 0.55
N PRO A 763 0.13 55.66 0.47
CA PRO A 763 -0.61 56.13 1.64
C PRO A 763 -1.62 55.10 2.20
N HIS A 764 -1.77 53.97 1.51
CA HIS A 764 -2.80 52.96 1.75
C HIS A 764 -2.34 51.90 2.74
N ARG A 765 -3.23 51.52 3.66
CA ARG A 765 -2.92 50.52 4.68
C ARG A 765 -3.00 49.10 4.10
N LEU A 766 -1.91 48.37 4.25
CA LEU A 766 -1.81 46.96 3.87
C LEU A 766 -1.95 46.05 5.09
N ASP A 767 -2.89 45.12 5.05
CA ASP A 767 -2.96 43.99 5.96
C ASP A 767 -2.86 42.69 5.15
N GLY A 768 -2.29 41.65 5.76
CA GLY A 768 -2.15 40.40 5.04
C GLY A 768 -1.46 39.29 5.79
N GLU A 769 -1.63 38.09 5.28
CA GLU A 769 -1.10 36.87 5.86
C GLU A 769 -0.17 36.16 4.87
N LEU A 770 0.98 35.69 5.36
CA LEU A 770 1.86 34.75 4.68
C LEU A 770 1.35 33.34 5.01
N CYS A 771 0.83 32.65 4.01
CA CYS A 771 0.33 31.29 4.09
C CYS A 771 1.50 30.31 4.02
N LEU A 772 1.60 29.45 5.03
CA LEU A 772 2.62 28.42 5.21
C LEU A 772 2.21 27.10 4.54
N PRO A 773 3.16 26.21 4.20
CA PRO A 773 2.87 24.94 3.52
C PRO A 773 1.95 24.00 4.32
N ASP A 774 1.99 24.06 5.65
CA ASP A 774 1.17 23.26 6.56
C ASP A 774 -0.29 23.75 6.69
N GLY A 775 -0.65 24.80 5.93
CA GLY A 775 -1.96 25.44 5.98
C GLY A 775 -2.12 26.47 7.11
N GLY A 776 -1.05 26.76 7.86
CA GLY A 776 -0.96 27.90 8.75
C GLY A 776 -0.86 29.23 8.00
N ALA A 777 -1.17 30.32 8.68
CA ALA A 777 -0.94 31.66 8.15
C ALA A 777 -0.48 32.60 9.27
N VAL A 778 0.56 33.38 9.01
CA VAL A 778 1.10 34.38 9.93
C VAL A 778 0.91 35.77 9.35
N ASN A 779 0.57 36.76 10.18
CA ASN A 779 0.52 38.14 9.68
C ASN A 779 1.92 38.60 9.27
N TRP A 780 2.06 39.19 8.09
CA TRP A 780 3.39 39.54 7.56
C TRP A 780 4.13 40.55 8.46
N ARG A 781 3.40 41.45 9.14
CA ARG A 781 3.98 42.43 10.07
C ARG A 781 4.49 41.79 11.34
N GLU A 782 3.81 40.74 11.79
CA GLU A 782 4.22 39.98 12.96
C GLU A 782 5.52 39.22 12.69
N LEU A 783 5.65 38.64 11.49
CA LEU A 783 6.88 37.98 11.06
C LEU A 783 8.02 38.99 10.76
N ALA A 784 7.68 40.19 10.27
CA ALA A 784 8.63 41.30 10.10
C ALA A 784 9.17 41.84 11.44
N GLY A 785 8.47 41.58 12.54
CA GLY A 785 8.87 41.95 13.89
C GLY A 785 10.10 41.20 14.40
N ARG A 786 10.50 41.53 15.64
CA ARG A 786 11.66 40.91 16.34
C ARG A 786 11.25 39.84 17.35
N SER A 787 9.97 39.47 17.41
CA SER A 787 9.47 38.48 18.36
C SER A 787 10.03 37.09 18.06
N ARG A 788 10.44 36.37 19.11
CA ARG A 788 10.90 34.96 18.99
C ARG A 788 9.76 33.99 18.69
N GLN A 789 8.54 34.39 19.06
CA GLN A 789 7.32 33.66 18.77
C GLN A 789 6.37 34.55 17.97
N VAL A 790 5.63 33.93 17.06
CA VAL A 790 4.60 34.59 16.25
C VAL A 790 3.29 33.80 16.34
N LEU A 791 2.17 34.50 16.21
CA LEU A 791 0.84 33.93 16.20
C LEU A 791 0.53 33.32 14.83
N VAL A 792 0.54 32.00 14.77
CA VAL A 792 0.14 31.23 13.60
C VAL A 792 -1.32 30.89 13.70
N LYS A 793 -2.09 31.20 12.65
CA LYS A 793 -3.52 30.95 12.55
C LYS A 793 -3.80 29.78 11.61
N ARG A 794 -4.44 28.73 12.13
CA ARG A 794 -4.91 27.56 11.38
C ARG A 794 -6.44 27.43 11.47
N LEU A 795 -6.99 26.43 10.80
CA LEU A 795 -8.44 26.17 10.78
C LEU A 795 -8.96 25.79 12.18
N ASP A 796 -8.16 25.04 12.93
CA ASP A 796 -8.44 24.49 14.27
C ASP A 796 -8.09 25.44 15.42
N GLY A 797 -7.36 26.52 15.17
CA GLY A 797 -7.07 27.51 16.21
C GLY A 797 -5.96 28.49 15.84
N ALA A 798 -5.50 29.25 16.84
CA ALA A 798 -4.32 30.08 16.71
C ALA A 798 -3.36 29.77 17.87
N ALA A 799 -2.08 29.66 17.57
CA ALA A 799 -1.04 29.29 18.53
C ALA A 799 0.19 30.19 18.38
N LEU A 800 0.90 30.42 19.49
CA LEU A 800 2.22 31.04 19.45
C LEU A 800 3.25 29.96 19.13
N GLU A 801 3.98 30.16 18.03
CA GLU A 801 5.02 29.24 17.56
C GLU A 801 6.35 29.94 17.43
N ALA A 802 7.44 29.21 17.65
CA ALA A 802 8.77 29.76 17.51
C ALA A 802 9.03 30.08 16.03
N ARG A 803 9.57 31.27 15.77
CA ARG A 803 9.87 31.76 14.42
C ARG A 803 10.74 30.77 13.64
N ASP A 804 11.75 30.22 14.30
CA ASP A 804 12.73 29.33 13.68
C ASP A 804 12.15 27.94 13.35
N THR A 805 10.95 27.62 13.87
CA THR A 805 10.27 26.34 13.62
C THR A 805 9.16 26.43 12.58
N LEU A 806 8.78 27.64 12.13
CA LEU A 806 7.66 27.83 11.20
C LEU A 806 7.83 27.09 9.87
N PHE A 807 9.10 26.89 9.47
CA PHE A 807 9.48 26.19 8.25
C PHE A 807 10.23 24.88 8.54
N ALA A 808 10.27 24.43 9.81
CA ALA A 808 10.96 23.21 10.21
C ALA A 808 9.96 22.05 10.35
N THR A 809 10.33 20.87 9.85
CA THR A 809 9.60 19.62 10.09
C THR A 809 9.64 19.28 11.59
N ARG A 810 8.48 19.23 12.25
CA ARG A 810 8.34 18.89 13.69
C ARG A 810 8.88 17.50 13.99
N GLU A 811 9.96 17.40 14.77
CA GLU A 811 10.35 16.14 15.42
C GLU A 811 9.38 15.80 16.56
N LEU A 812 8.89 14.56 16.56
CA LEU A 812 8.03 14.01 17.62
C LEU A 812 8.88 13.56 18.82
N PRO A 813 8.37 13.71 20.06
CA PRO A 813 9.08 13.24 21.25
C PRO A 813 9.20 11.70 21.25
N ALA A 814 10.37 11.20 21.64
CA ALA A 814 10.64 9.77 21.77
C ALA A 814 9.62 9.08 22.69
N HIS A 815 8.86 8.12 22.16
CA HIS A 815 7.96 7.26 22.92
C HIS A 815 8.51 5.82 22.97
N GLY A 816 8.30 5.16 24.11
CA GLY A 816 8.91 3.90 24.50
C GLY A 816 8.78 2.80 23.44
N THR A 817 9.81 1.96 23.35
CA THR A 817 9.99 0.98 22.29
C THR A 817 8.84 -0.02 22.24
N VAL A 818 8.02 0.08 21.19
CA VAL A 818 6.94 -0.88 20.91
C VAL A 818 7.56 -2.15 20.32
N ILE A 819 7.30 -3.30 20.94
CA ILE A 819 7.83 -4.60 20.47
C ILE A 819 6.93 -5.15 19.36
N ASP A 820 7.45 -5.26 18.13
CA ASP A 820 6.76 -5.88 16.99
C ASP A 820 6.64 -7.41 17.17
N SER A 821 5.67 -7.80 18.02
CA SER A 821 5.36 -9.19 18.32
C SER A 821 4.84 -9.95 17.10
N ALA A 822 4.24 -9.26 16.13
CA ALA A 822 3.76 -9.87 14.89
C ALA A 822 4.94 -10.31 14.00
N ARG A 823 6.01 -9.51 13.95
CA ARG A 823 7.25 -9.88 13.25
C ARG A 823 7.92 -11.10 13.84
N LEU A 824 8.06 -11.19 15.17
CA LEU A 824 8.60 -12.39 15.82
C LEU A 824 7.76 -13.63 15.50
N GLY A 825 6.43 -13.49 15.50
CA GLY A 825 5.51 -14.55 15.06
C GLY A 825 5.73 -14.97 13.60
N ARG A 826 5.87 -14.01 12.68
CA ARG A 826 6.18 -14.26 11.26
C ARG A 826 7.52 -14.98 11.08
N LEU A 827 8.57 -14.54 11.78
CA LEU A 827 9.89 -15.17 11.72
C LEU A 827 9.84 -16.64 12.15
N ALA A 828 9.06 -16.95 13.19
CA ALA A 828 8.87 -18.33 13.63
C ALA A 828 8.22 -19.20 12.54
N ILE A 829 7.13 -18.72 11.93
CA ILE A 829 6.46 -19.42 10.81
C ILE A 829 7.38 -19.57 9.59
N ALA A 830 8.08 -18.49 9.22
CA ALA A 830 9.03 -18.50 8.11
C ALA A 830 10.18 -19.48 8.38
N SER A 831 10.59 -19.66 9.64
CA SER A 831 11.64 -20.61 10.01
C SER A 831 11.19 -22.06 9.86
N LEU A 832 9.96 -22.38 10.27
CA LEU A 832 9.38 -23.70 10.04
C LEU A 832 9.12 -23.97 8.55
N HIS A 833 8.69 -22.97 7.79
CA HIS A 833 8.57 -23.09 6.34
C HIS A 833 9.94 -23.27 5.66
N THR A 834 10.98 -22.58 6.13
CA THR A 834 12.34 -22.70 5.61
C THR A 834 12.92 -24.08 5.90
N GLU A 835 12.67 -24.62 7.09
CA GLU A 835 12.95 -26.03 7.39
C GLU A 835 12.23 -26.92 6.38
N LEU A 836 10.92 -26.78 6.19
CA LEU A 836 10.14 -27.61 5.27
C LEU A 836 10.70 -27.55 3.84
N ALA A 837 11.05 -26.35 3.36
CA ALA A 837 11.57 -26.11 2.02
C ALA A 837 12.99 -26.65 1.79
N CYS A 838 13.77 -26.89 2.86
CA CYS A 838 15.13 -27.39 2.77
C CYS A 838 15.18 -28.79 2.13
N ALA A 839 15.91 -28.96 1.03
CA ALA A 839 16.10 -30.25 0.38
C ALA A 839 17.52 -30.38 -0.23
N PRO A 840 18.14 -31.57 -0.18
CA PRO A 840 17.65 -32.82 0.40
C PRO A 840 17.79 -32.86 1.93
N LYS A 841 16.85 -33.51 2.64
CA LYS A 841 16.92 -33.76 4.10
C LYS A 841 16.68 -35.24 4.42
N PRO A 842 17.62 -35.94 5.08
CA PRO A 842 17.50 -37.38 5.29
C PRO A 842 16.27 -37.82 6.10
N GLY A 843 15.39 -38.61 5.50
CA GLY A 843 14.25 -39.25 6.17
C GLY A 843 13.12 -38.31 6.63
N LEU A 844 13.20 -37.01 6.35
CA LEU A 844 12.21 -35.98 6.70
C LEU A 844 11.36 -35.60 5.48
N VAL A 845 10.22 -34.96 5.73
CA VAL A 845 9.32 -34.46 4.67
C VAL A 845 9.95 -33.26 3.96
N THR A 846 9.97 -33.32 2.63
CA THR A 846 10.41 -32.24 1.73
C THR A 846 9.24 -31.74 0.88
N PRO A 847 9.39 -30.65 0.10
CA PRO A 847 8.37 -30.26 -0.87
C PRO A 847 8.13 -31.31 -1.96
N PHE A 848 9.06 -32.26 -2.12
CA PHE A 848 9.09 -33.21 -3.23
C PHE A 848 8.72 -34.64 -2.83
N ASN A 849 8.83 -35.01 -1.55
CA ASN A 849 8.52 -36.35 -1.05
C ASN A 849 8.22 -36.36 0.46
N SER A 850 7.61 -37.45 0.92
CA SER A 850 7.24 -37.69 2.34
C SER A 850 8.37 -38.24 3.21
N GLY A 851 9.59 -38.39 2.68
CA GLY A 851 10.71 -39.01 3.40
C GLY A 851 10.35 -40.40 3.96
N SER A 852 10.61 -40.62 5.25
CA SER A 852 10.32 -41.89 5.94
C SER A 852 8.88 -42.02 6.45
N HIS A 853 7.96 -41.18 5.98
CA HIS A 853 6.58 -41.10 6.49
C HIS A 853 5.57 -41.55 5.43
N GLU A 854 4.52 -42.23 5.87
CA GLU A 854 3.38 -42.66 5.03
C GLU A 854 2.11 -41.85 5.33
N ASP A 855 2.08 -41.14 6.46
CA ASP A 855 0.95 -40.42 7.03
C ASP A 855 0.99 -38.90 6.81
N MET A 856 2.12 -38.36 6.33
CA MET A 856 2.29 -36.92 6.15
C MET A 856 3.10 -36.55 4.90
N ASP A 857 2.85 -35.35 4.39
CA ASP A 857 3.45 -34.76 3.20
C ASP A 857 3.59 -33.23 3.36
N ALA A 858 4.17 -32.56 2.35
CA ALA A 858 4.33 -31.12 2.37
C ALA A 858 3.01 -30.35 2.55
N SER A 859 1.90 -30.86 1.98
CA SER A 859 0.57 -30.28 2.13
C SER A 859 0.11 -30.29 3.60
N THR A 860 0.35 -31.40 4.30
CA THR A 860 0.04 -31.57 5.72
C THR A 860 0.84 -30.58 6.59
N PHE A 861 2.13 -30.40 6.30
CA PHE A 861 2.95 -29.40 6.97
C PHE A 861 2.45 -27.98 6.70
N LEU A 862 2.08 -27.64 5.46
CA LEU A 862 1.53 -26.31 5.15
C LEU A 862 0.22 -26.04 5.89
N ARG A 863 -0.70 -27.02 6.00
CA ARG A 863 -1.92 -26.89 6.82
C ARG A 863 -1.59 -26.58 8.28
N SER A 864 -0.60 -27.27 8.83
CA SER A 864 -0.10 -27.07 10.19
C SER A 864 0.49 -25.66 10.39
N LEU A 865 1.36 -25.20 9.50
CA LEU A 865 1.94 -23.85 9.53
C LEU A 865 0.85 -22.78 9.56
N PHE A 866 -0.18 -22.92 8.72
CA PHE A 866 -1.30 -21.99 8.74
C PHE A 866 -2.06 -22.02 10.05
N ALA A 867 -2.33 -23.19 10.64
CA ALA A 867 -2.98 -23.28 11.94
C ALA A 867 -2.18 -22.59 13.06
N LEU A 868 -0.85 -22.60 12.98
CA LEU A 868 0.06 -22.06 14.00
C LEU A 868 0.38 -20.56 13.84
N ARG A 869 -0.03 -19.90 12.75
CA ARG A 869 0.36 -18.51 12.44
C ARG A 869 0.03 -17.49 13.54
N HIS A 870 -1.11 -17.65 14.20
CA HIS A 870 -1.54 -16.74 15.27
C HIS A 870 -0.91 -17.09 16.62
N TYR A 871 -0.54 -18.36 16.82
CA TYR A 871 0.06 -18.85 18.07
C TYR A 871 1.37 -18.13 18.38
N PHE A 872 2.32 -18.09 17.45
CA PHE A 872 3.61 -17.47 17.72
C PHE A 872 3.50 -15.95 17.97
N THR A 873 2.54 -15.27 17.32
CA THR A 873 2.25 -13.86 17.60
C THR A 873 1.66 -13.68 19.01
N ALA A 874 0.74 -14.55 19.43
CA ALA A 874 0.15 -14.51 20.76
C ALA A 874 1.19 -14.75 21.86
N VAL A 875 2.09 -15.72 21.65
CA VAL A 875 3.17 -16.04 22.59
C VAL A 875 4.23 -14.94 22.63
N ALA A 876 4.54 -14.29 21.50
CA ALA A 876 5.38 -13.10 21.49
C ALA A 876 4.76 -11.94 22.30
N ARG A 877 3.45 -11.68 22.14
CA ARG A 877 2.73 -10.67 22.93
C ARG A 877 2.74 -10.99 24.42
N ALA A 878 2.51 -12.25 24.78
CA ALA A 878 2.56 -12.71 26.16
C ALA A 878 3.98 -12.55 26.76
N GLY A 879 5.02 -12.87 25.99
CA GLY A 879 6.42 -12.65 26.39
C GLY A 879 6.74 -11.17 26.58
N ALA A 880 6.34 -10.30 25.64
CA ALA A 880 6.49 -8.85 25.77
C ALA A 880 5.75 -8.33 27.02
N ALA A 881 4.56 -8.85 27.32
CA ALA A 881 3.81 -8.48 28.53
C ALA A 881 4.38 -9.04 29.84
N GLY A 882 5.43 -9.87 29.81
CA GLY A 882 6.00 -10.51 30.99
C GLY A 882 5.05 -11.54 31.62
N ALA A 883 4.22 -12.20 30.82
CA ALA A 883 3.23 -13.15 31.30
C ALA A 883 3.88 -14.38 31.98
N PRO A 884 3.23 -14.98 32.99
CA PRO A 884 3.73 -16.19 33.64
C PRO A 884 3.74 -17.39 32.69
N PHE A 885 4.58 -18.39 32.98
CA PHE A 885 4.71 -19.60 32.16
C PHE A 885 3.38 -20.34 31.91
N THR A 886 2.43 -20.26 32.84
CA THR A 886 1.09 -20.85 32.68
C THR A 886 0.35 -20.32 31.46
N VAL A 887 0.42 -19.02 31.18
CA VAL A 887 -0.19 -18.39 30.00
C VAL A 887 0.49 -18.89 28.71
N LEU A 888 1.82 -18.99 28.71
CA LEU A 888 2.57 -19.52 27.56
C LEU A 888 2.22 -20.99 27.29
N ARG A 889 2.06 -21.78 28.36
CA ARG A 889 1.65 -23.19 28.29
C ARG A 889 0.25 -23.33 27.71
N ASP A 890 -0.71 -22.52 28.16
CA ASP A 890 -2.09 -22.58 27.70
C ASP A 890 -2.19 -22.22 26.20
N HIS A 891 -1.42 -21.22 25.75
CA HIS A 891 -1.27 -20.95 24.32
C HIS A 891 -0.68 -22.14 23.55
N GLY A 892 0.34 -22.81 24.10
CA GLY A 892 0.95 -24.01 23.50
C GLY A 892 -0.03 -25.17 23.37
N ILE A 893 -0.85 -25.42 24.39
CA ILE A 893 -1.89 -26.46 24.37
C ILE A 893 -2.94 -26.16 23.30
N ALA A 894 -3.41 -24.91 23.21
CA ALA A 894 -4.36 -24.49 22.19
C ALA A 894 -3.78 -24.63 20.77
N ALA A 895 -2.50 -24.29 20.59
CA ALA A 895 -1.82 -24.42 19.31
C ALA A 895 -1.65 -25.87 18.86
N GLU A 896 -1.35 -26.77 19.80
CA GLU A 896 -1.26 -28.20 19.52
C GLU A 896 -2.62 -28.77 19.09
N ALA A 897 -3.69 -28.39 19.78
CA ALA A 897 -5.05 -28.79 19.41
C ALA A 897 -5.43 -28.27 18.01
N ALA A 898 -5.11 -27.01 17.70
CA ALA A 898 -5.36 -26.41 16.39
C ALA A 898 -4.58 -27.11 15.27
N MET A 899 -3.31 -27.44 15.51
CA MET A 899 -2.49 -28.22 14.58
C MET A 899 -3.12 -29.59 14.32
N LEU A 900 -3.46 -30.34 15.37
CA LEU A 900 -4.05 -31.68 15.22
C LEU A 900 -5.37 -31.62 14.45
N ALA A 901 -6.22 -30.62 14.72
CA ALA A 901 -7.46 -30.43 13.96
C ALA A 901 -7.19 -30.16 12.47
N ALA A 902 -6.26 -29.27 12.14
CA ALA A 902 -5.91 -28.91 10.76
C ALA A 902 -5.22 -30.04 9.97
N THR A 903 -4.67 -31.01 10.68
CA THR A 903 -3.89 -32.12 10.11
C THR A 903 -4.57 -33.48 10.31
N ALA A 904 -5.86 -33.50 10.66
CA ALA A 904 -6.61 -34.74 10.87
C ALA A 904 -5.96 -35.70 11.90
N GLY A 905 -5.38 -35.14 12.97
CA GLY A 905 -4.75 -35.88 14.07
C GLY A 905 -3.26 -36.17 13.87
N ILE A 906 -2.64 -35.70 12.78
CA ILE A 906 -1.25 -35.99 12.45
C ILE A 906 -0.29 -35.01 13.15
N ASN A 907 0.71 -35.52 13.86
CA ASN A 907 1.69 -34.68 14.55
C ASN A 907 2.78 -34.18 13.58
N THR A 908 2.77 -32.89 13.26
CA THR A 908 3.73 -32.25 12.34
C THR A 908 4.74 -31.32 13.02
N HIS A 909 4.31 -30.55 14.05
CA HIS A 909 5.13 -29.49 14.67
C HIS A 909 5.05 -29.45 16.20
N ARG A 910 4.65 -30.52 16.89
CA ARG A 910 4.49 -30.49 18.37
C ARG A 910 5.76 -30.08 19.12
N GLY A 911 6.94 -30.57 18.70
CA GLY A 911 8.22 -30.19 19.31
C GLY A 911 8.64 -28.76 19.01
N ALA A 912 8.37 -28.29 17.78
CA ALA A 912 8.52 -26.89 17.39
C ALA A 912 7.60 -25.94 18.18
N ILE A 913 6.31 -26.25 18.36
CA ILE A 913 5.37 -25.43 19.15
C ILE A 913 5.97 -25.15 20.53
N PHE A 914 6.48 -26.18 21.20
CA PHE A 914 7.12 -26.02 22.52
C PHE A 914 8.41 -25.19 22.44
N SER A 915 9.39 -25.62 21.64
CA SER A 915 10.74 -25.05 21.69
C SER A 915 10.79 -23.64 21.10
N LEU A 916 10.23 -23.49 19.91
CA LEU A 916 10.19 -22.22 19.19
C LEU A 916 9.27 -21.23 19.89
N GLY A 917 8.14 -21.68 20.46
CA GLY A 917 7.25 -20.83 21.26
C GLY A 917 7.97 -20.19 22.44
N LEU A 918 8.75 -20.96 23.19
CA LEU A 918 9.56 -20.44 24.31
C LEU A 918 10.62 -19.44 23.87
N LEU A 919 11.31 -19.72 22.76
CA LEU A 919 12.31 -18.81 22.20
C LEU A 919 11.68 -17.51 21.69
N VAL A 920 10.49 -17.58 21.08
CA VAL A 920 9.73 -16.40 20.64
C VAL A 920 9.30 -15.54 21.82
N ALA A 921 8.78 -16.13 22.89
CA ALA A 921 8.42 -15.40 24.11
C ALA A 921 9.65 -14.75 24.75
N ALA A 922 10.77 -15.48 24.84
CA ALA A 922 12.02 -14.99 25.40
C ALA A 922 12.62 -13.84 24.58
N ALA A 923 12.57 -13.93 23.25
CA ALA A 923 13.02 -12.86 22.36
C ALA A 923 12.20 -11.58 22.55
N ALA A 924 10.86 -11.70 22.64
CA ALA A 924 9.97 -10.56 22.86
C ALA A 924 10.20 -9.89 24.23
N GLU A 925 10.37 -10.70 25.28
CA GLU A 925 10.68 -10.23 26.63
C GLU A 925 12.01 -9.46 26.67
N ARG A 926 13.07 -10.04 26.08
CA ARG A 926 14.39 -9.40 26.07
C ARG A 926 14.41 -8.12 25.26
N ARG A 927 13.71 -8.08 24.14
CA ARG A 927 13.57 -6.85 23.35
C ARG A 927 12.89 -5.74 24.13
N ARG A 928 11.87 -6.05 24.95
CA ARG A 928 11.26 -5.08 25.85
C ARG A 928 12.26 -4.55 26.88
N VAL A 929 13.05 -5.44 27.50
CA VAL A 929 14.01 -5.05 28.55
C VAL A 929 15.16 -4.22 27.99
N HIS A 930 15.68 -4.58 26.83
CA HIS A 930 16.87 -3.96 26.25
C HIS A 930 16.57 -2.83 25.24
N GLY A 931 15.31 -2.67 24.83
CA GLY A 931 14.91 -1.68 23.81
C GLY A 931 15.38 -2.00 22.38
N GLN A 932 15.98 -3.17 22.16
CA GLN A 932 16.51 -3.62 20.86
C GLN A 932 16.61 -5.15 20.82
N ALA A 933 16.87 -5.73 19.64
CA ALA A 933 17.15 -7.15 19.48
C ALA A 933 18.39 -7.57 20.30
N VAL A 934 18.38 -8.80 20.82
CA VAL A 934 19.49 -9.39 21.59
C VAL A 934 20.04 -10.60 20.86
N SER A 935 21.26 -11.00 21.20
CA SER A 935 21.87 -12.19 20.60
C SER A 935 21.05 -13.46 20.86
N ALA A 936 21.13 -14.40 19.94
CA ALA A 936 20.54 -15.73 20.01
C ALA A 936 20.93 -16.45 21.30
N ALA A 937 22.20 -16.30 21.72
CA ALA A 937 22.68 -16.86 22.98
C ALA A 937 21.93 -16.27 24.19
N GLN A 938 21.68 -14.95 24.19
CA GLN A 938 20.90 -14.28 25.23
C GLN A 938 19.44 -14.74 25.22
N VAL A 939 18.82 -14.92 24.05
CA VAL A 939 17.45 -15.46 23.94
C VAL A 939 17.39 -16.88 24.51
N CYS A 940 18.33 -17.76 24.14
CA CYS A 940 18.41 -19.12 24.68
C CYS A 940 18.56 -19.12 26.20
N LEU A 941 19.47 -18.31 26.76
CA LEU A 941 19.66 -18.21 28.21
C LEU A 941 18.42 -17.64 28.92
N ALA A 942 17.70 -16.71 28.29
CA ALA A 942 16.51 -16.12 28.86
C ALA A 942 15.39 -17.13 29.15
N VAL A 943 15.33 -18.24 28.39
CA VAL A 943 14.36 -19.34 28.63
C VAL A 943 14.52 -19.96 30.02
N GLN A 944 15.71 -19.90 30.63
CA GLN A 944 15.96 -20.41 31.97
C GLN A 944 15.09 -19.74 33.04
N GLN A 945 14.52 -18.55 32.77
CA GLN A 945 13.57 -17.91 33.69
C GLN A 945 12.35 -18.77 34.01
N TRP A 946 12.02 -19.74 33.14
CA TRP A 946 10.91 -20.68 33.35
C TRP A 946 11.38 -22.07 33.83
N LYS A 947 12.66 -22.23 34.20
CA LYS A 947 13.28 -23.52 34.58
C LYS A 947 12.45 -24.31 35.60
N ASP A 948 12.08 -23.69 36.72
CA ASP A 948 11.36 -24.39 37.79
C ASP A 948 9.97 -24.85 37.33
N ALA A 949 9.28 -24.01 36.56
CA ALA A 949 7.97 -24.34 35.99
C ALA A 949 8.05 -25.43 34.91
N LEU A 950 9.12 -25.44 34.11
CA LEU A 950 9.38 -26.46 33.08
C LEU A 950 9.65 -27.83 33.70
N ILE A 951 10.40 -27.86 34.81
CA ILE A 951 10.72 -29.09 35.55
C ILE A 951 9.48 -29.61 36.30
N ALA A 952 8.71 -28.72 36.92
CA ALA A 952 7.51 -29.08 37.69
C ALA A 952 6.29 -29.46 36.83
N ALA A 953 6.29 -29.15 35.52
CA ALA A 953 5.16 -29.43 34.65
C ALA A 953 4.89 -30.94 34.51
N PRO A 954 3.62 -31.39 34.56
CA PRO A 954 3.29 -32.81 34.46
C PRO A 954 3.76 -33.40 33.12
N LEU A 955 4.18 -34.66 33.17
CA LEU A 955 4.59 -35.44 32.00
C LEU A 955 3.45 -36.36 31.60
N ASP A 956 3.18 -36.47 30.30
CA ASP A 956 2.36 -37.55 29.76
C ASP A 956 3.24 -38.81 29.60
N PRO A 957 3.08 -39.82 30.48
CA PRO A 957 3.88 -41.04 30.43
C PRO A 957 3.60 -41.89 29.18
N HIS A 958 2.51 -41.62 28.46
CA HIS A 958 2.11 -42.34 27.26
C HIS A 958 2.60 -41.70 25.96
N SER A 959 3.27 -40.54 26.01
CA SER A 959 3.85 -39.96 24.81
C SER A 959 5.07 -40.79 24.30
N PRO A 960 5.21 -41.03 22.99
CA PRO A 960 6.33 -41.80 22.42
C PRO A 960 7.71 -41.30 22.87
N GLY A 961 7.89 -39.98 22.94
CA GLY A 961 9.14 -39.35 23.38
C GLY A 961 9.45 -39.61 24.86
N GLN A 962 8.46 -39.63 25.74
CA GLN A 962 8.69 -39.92 27.17
C GLN A 962 9.00 -41.41 27.42
N ARG A 963 8.39 -42.32 26.66
CA ARG A 963 8.76 -43.74 26.70
C ARG A 963 10.20 -43.97 26.22
N ALA A 964 10.60 -43.35 25.12
CA ALA A 964 11.96 -43.41 24.62
C ALA A 964 12.96 -42.82 25.64
N ARG A 965 12.61 -41.69 26.26
CA ARG A 965 13.40 -41.05 27.32
C ARG A 965 13.61 -41.97 28.53
N ALA A 966 12.52 -42.51 29.08
CA ALA A 966 12.56 -43.41 30.23
C ALA A 966 13.35 -44.70 29.94
N ARG A 967 13.27 -45.19 28.70
CA ARG A 967 13.96 -46.42 28.27
C ARG A 967 15.46 -46.23 28.03
N HIS A 968 15.88 -45.05 27.58
CA HIS A 968 17.26 -44.81 27.11
C HIS A 968 18.06 -43.81 27.97
N GLY A 969 17.45 -43.17 28.98
CA GLY A 969 18.17 -42.30 29.93
C GLY A 969 18.68 -40.98 29.34
N VAL A 970 18.13 -40.52 28.23
CA VAL A 970 18.56 -39.33 27.48
C VAL A 970 17.82 -38.06 27.93
N CYS A 971 18.44 -36.90 27.78
CA CYS A 971 17.82 -35.61 28.11
C CYS A 971 16.74 -35.24 27.08
N GLY A 972 15.60 -34.73 27.55
CA GLY A 972 14.52 -34.27 26.69
C GLY A 972 14.61 -32.79 26.36
N VAL A 973 13.65 -32.33 25.55
CA VAL A 973 13.53 -30.92 25.12
C VAL A 973 13.30 -29.95 26.30
N ARG A 974 12.69 -30.42 27.40
CA ARG A 974 12.48 -29.62 28.62
C ARG A 974 13.79 -29.36 29.35
N GLU A 975 14.65 -30.37 29.46
CA GLU A 975 15.98 -30.23 30.06
C GLU A 975 16.86 -29.29 29.22
N GLN A 976 16.77 -29.38 27.88
CA GLN A 976 17.41 -28.41 26.98
C GLN A 976 16.91 -26.99 27.26
N ALA A 977 15.59 -26.77 27.31
CA ALA A 977 15.02 -25.45 27.62
C ALA A 977 15.43 -24.92 29.00
N ALA A 978 15.37 -25.77 30.04
CA ALA A 978 15.75 -25.44 31.41
C ALA A 978 17.25 -25.11 31.57
N ALA A 979 18.10 -25.65 30.70
CA ALA A 979 19.53 -25.32 30.61
C ALA A 979 19.82 -24.15 29.65
N GLY A 980 18.80 -23.55 29.03
CA GLY A 980 18.98 -22.47 28.05
C GLY A 980 19.57 -22.96 26.72
N TYR A 981 19.05 -24.08 26.22
CA TYR A 981 19.36 -24.71 24.94
C TYR A 981 20.86 -24.78 24.58
N PRO A 982 21.69 -25.52 25.35
CA PRO A 982 23.11 -25.69 25.03
C PRO A 982 23.35 -26.23 23.62
N VAL A 983 22.51 -27.16 23.12
CA VAL A 983 22.63 -27.66 21.73
C VAL A 983 22.46 -26.54 20.69
N LEU A 984 21.57 -25.57 20.92
CA LEU A 984 21.44 -24.43 20.00
C LEU A 984 22.65 -23.50 20.11
N ARG A 985 23.06 -23.16 21.33
CA ARG A 985 24.15 -22.20 21.59
C ARG A 985 25.53 -22.70 21.18
N GLU A 986 25.82 -23.97 21.43
CA GLU A 986 27.18 -24.53 21.36
C GLU A 986 27.40 -25.38 20.09
N LEU A 987 26.33 -25.81 19.42
CA LEU A 987 26.42 -26.64 18.21
C LEU A 987 25.71 -26.01 17.00
N ALA A 988 24.39 -25.80 17.07
CA ALA A 988 23.60 -25.43 15.90
C ALA A 988 23.94 -24.03 15.38
N LEU A 989 23.96 -23.03 16.25
CA LEU A 989 24.25 -21.64 15.88
C LEU A 989 25.69 -21.46 15.38
N PRO A 990 26.74 -21.99 16.06
CA PRO A 990 28.11 -21.93 15.54
C PRO A 990 28.26 -22.60 14.17
N ALA A 991 27.66 -23.79 13.97
CA ALA A 991 27.74 -24.49 12.68
C ALA A 991 27.04 -23.71 11.56
N MET A 992 25.86 -23.16 11.84
CA MET A 992 25.08 -22.40 10.85
C MET A 992 25.78 -21.10 10.46
N ARG A 993 26.30 -20.34 11.45
CA ARG A 993 27.09 -19.13 11.19
C ARG A 993 28.32 -19.44 10.38
N HIS A 994 29.12 -20.43 10.80
CA HIS A 994 30.33 -20.80 10.08
C HIS A 994 30.05 -21.18 8.62
N ALA A 995 28.97 -21.94 8.36
CA ALA A 995 28.57 -22.29 7.00
C ALA A 995 28.20 -21.05 6.16
N LEU A 996 27.40 -20.15 6.70
CA LEU A 996 26.98 -18.92 6.01
C LEU A 996 28.14 -17.95 5.79
N ASP A 997 28.95 -17.70 6.82
CA ASP A 997 30.11 -16.80 6.79
C ASP A 997 31.19 -17.30 5.81
N SER A 998 31.27 -18.61 5.62
CA SER A 998 32.16 -19.25 4.64
C SER A 998 31.59 -19.23 3.22
N GLY A 999 30.47 -18.54 2.99
CA GLY A 999 29.87 -18.32 1.67
C GLY A 999 29.00 -19.47 1.16
N LEU A 1000 28.61 -20.44 2.01
CA LEU A 1000 27.66 -21.47 1.56
C LEU A 1000 26.27 -20.84 1.32
N PRO A 1001 25.60 -21.22 0.21
CA PRO A 1001 24.20 -20.86 0.00
C PRO A 1001 23.33 -21.35 1.17
N ARG A 1002 22.26 -20.62 1.49
CA ARG A 1002 21.35 -20.90 2.60
C ARG A 1002 20.97 -22.38 2.73
N ASP A 1003 20.51 -23.00 1.64
CA ASP A 1003 20.04 -24.39 1.68
C ASP A 1003 21.18 -25.38 2.00
N ALA A 1004 22.40 -25.09 1.53
CA ALA A 1004 23.59 -25.86 1.86
C ALA A 1004 23.98 -25.69 3.34
N ALA A 1005 23.90 -24.48 3.88
CA ALA A 1005 24.14 -24.19 5.29
C ALA A 1005 23.11 -24.85 6.22
N LEU A 1006 21.83 -24.87 5.83
CA LEU A 1006 20.77 -25.58 6.55
C LEU A 1006 21.01 -27.09 6.54
N CYS A 1007 21.32 -27.67 5.37
CA CYS A 1007 21.65 -29.10 5.27
C CYS A 1007 22.89 -29.46 6.10
N HIS A 1008 23.92 -28.61 6.08
CA HIS A 1008 25.13 -28.83 6.88
C HIS A 1008 24.83 -28.82 8.37
N THR A 1009 24.09 -27.82 8.83
CA THR A 1009 23.69 -27.69 10.24
C THR A 1009 22.78 -28.84 10.69
N LEU A 1010 21.86 -29.27 9.83
CA LEU A 1010 21.02 -30.44 10.11
C LEU A 1010 21.88 -31.68 10.35
N MET A 1011 22.88 -31.91 9.50
CA MET A 1011 23.78 -33.06 9.65
C MET A 1011 24.65 -32.95 10.92
N GLN A 1012 25.06 -31.73 11.31
CA GLN A 1012 25.73 -31.51 12.60
C GLN A 1012 24.83 -31.88 13.79
N LEU A 1013 23.55 -31.49 13.74
CA LEU A 1013 22.57 -31.89 14.75
C LEU A 1013 22.38 -33.40 14.79
N VAL A 1014 22.18 -34.06 13.64
CA VAL A 1014 22.01 -35.52 13.56
C VAL A 1014 23.23 -36.28 14.06
N ALA A 1015 24.44 -35.75 13.87
CA ALA A 1015 25.69 -36.39 14.31
C ALA A 1015 25.86 -36.41 15.84
N GLN A 1016 25.29 -35.44 16.56
CA GLN A 1016 25.61 -35.22 17.98
C GLN A 1016 24.39 -35.26 18.91
N LEU A 1017 23.17 -35.11 18.38
CA LEU A 1017 21.95 -35.13 19.17
C LEU A 1017 21.45 -36.56 19.37
N ASP A 1018 21.07 -36.89 20.60
CA ASP A 1018 20.27 -38.08 20.89
C ASP A 1018 18.80 -37.85 20.50
N ASP A 1019 18.53 -37.85 19.19
CA ASP A 1019 17.20 -37.54 18.64
C ASP A 1019 16.16 -38.59 19.08
N LEU A 1020 15.19 -38.13 19.89
CA LEU A 1020 14.13 -38.99 20.41
C LEU A 1020 13.25 -39.61 19.32
N ASN A 1021 13.11 -38.98 18.15
CA ASN A 1021 12.35 -39.55 17.03
C ASN A 1021 13.12 -40.68 16.34
N LEU A 1022 14.45 -40.56 16.23
CA LEU A 1022 15.31 -41.65 15.78
C LEU A 1022 15.31 -42.83 16.76
N LEU A 1023 15.42 -42.56 18.07
CA LEU A 1023 15.32 -43.59 19.11
C LEU A 1023 13.98 -44.30 19.09
N HIS A 1024 12.89 -43.57 18.88
CA HIS A 1024 11.55 -44.15 18.79
C HIS A 1024 11.39 -45.07 17.56
N ARG A 1025 11.91 -44.66 16.40
CA ARG A 1025 11.73 -45.39 15.13
C ARG A 1025 12.73 -46.54 14.94
N GLY A 1026 13.99 -46.35 15.32
CA GLY A 1026 15.08 -47.29 15.06
C GLY A 1026 15.84 -47.77 16.30
N GLY A 1027 15.45 -47.35 17.50
CA GLY A 1027 16.16 -47.68 18.74
C GLY A 1027 17.58 -47.10 18.78
N ALA A 1028 18.38 -47.57 19.75
CA ALA A 1028 19.77 -47.15 19.91
C ALA A 1028 20.67 -47.54 18.72
N GLU A 1029 20.29 -48.56 17.95
CA GLU A 1029 21.02 -48.95 16.74
C GLU A 1029 20.75 -47.97 15.59
N GLY A 1030 19.48 -47.64 15.33
CA GLY A 1030 19.11 -46.66 14.31
C GLY A 1030 19.66 -45.27 14.59
N LEU A 1031 19.67 -44.83 15.86
CA LEU A 1031 20.30 -43.57 16.27
C LEU A 1031 21.81 -43.58 15.97
N ARG A 1032 22.55 -44.60 16.44
CA ARG A 1032 23.99 -44.70 16.20
C ARG A 1032 24.33 -44.78 14.72
N TRP A 1033 23.54 -45.49 13.93
CA TRP A 1033 23.72 -45.55 12.48
C TRP A 1033 23.53 -44.18 11.84
N ALA A 1034 22.46 -43.44 12.20
CA ALA A 1034 22.22 -42.09 11.70
C ALA A 1034 23.37 -41.13 12.08
N GLN A 1035 23.84 -41.17 13.34
CA GLN A 1035 24.97 -40.38 13.82
C GLN A 1035 26.26 -40.70 13.05
N GLN A 1036 26.50 -41.98 12.73
CA GLN A 1036 27.65 -42.40 11.92
C GLN A 1036 27.57 -41.89 10.48
N GLN A 1037 26.41 -41.99 9.83
CA GLN A 1037 26.23 -41.45 8.48
C GLN A 1037 26.44 -39.93 8.45
N ALA A 1038 25.90 -39.22 9.43
CA ALA A 1038 26.08 -37.78 9.55
C ALA A 1038 27.53 -37.39 9.82
N SER A 1039 28.20 -38.07 10.74
CA SER A 1039 29.63 -37.87 11.04
C SER A 1039 30.51 -38.14 9.81
N ALA A 1040 30.21 -39.18 9.03
CA ALA A 1040 30.93 -39.51 7.80
C ALA A 1040 30.72 -38.44 6.71
N PHE A 1041 29.48 -37.94 6.54
CA PHE A 1041 29.19 -36.84 5.63
C PHE A 1041 29.97 -35.58 6.00
N LEU A 1042 29.98 -35.21 7.27
CA LEU A 1042 30.69 -34.03 7.76
C LEU A 1042 32.21 -34.17 7.63
N SER A 1043 32.77 -35.33 8.00
CA SER A 1043 34.20 -35.62 7.92
C SER A 1043 34.73 -35.64 6.47
N SER A 1044 33.84 -35.88 5.49
CA SER A 1044 34.16 -35.87 4.05
C SER A 1044 33.84 -34.52 3.38
N GLY A 1045 33.89 -33.43 4.14
CA GLY A 1045 33.71 -32.06 3.66
C GLY A 1045 32.27 -31.53 3.71
N GLY A 1046 31.30 -32.34 4.13
CA GLY A 1046 29.91 -31.91 4.33
C GLY A 1046 29.33 -31.19 3.10
N ALA A 1047 28.70 -30.04 3.33
CA ALA A 1047 28.09 -29.23 2.27
C ALA A 1047 29.09 -28.32 1.53
N PHE A 1048 30.35 -28.29 1.96
CA PHE A 1048 31.43 -27.55 1.30
C PHE A 1048 32.00 -28.30 0.10
N ALA A 1049 31.77 -29.60 0.02
CA ALA A 1049 32.26 -30.41 -1.07
C ALA A 1049 31.33 -30.35 -2.30
N PRO A 1050 31.84 -30.35 -3.52
CA PRO A 1050 31.08 -30.03 -4.73
C PRO A 1050 29.92 -31.01 -5.04
N ASP A 1051 30.03 -32.26 -4.62
CA ASP A 1051 29.07 -33.35 -4.84
C ASP A 1051 28.14 -33.59 -3.62
N TRP A 1052 28.12 -32.68 -2.64
CA TRP A 1052 27.42 -32.87 -1.36
C TRP A 1052 25.94 -33.24 -1.52
N ARG A 1053 25.23 -32.67 -2.51
CA ARG A 1053 23.80 -32.93 -2.73
C ARG A 1053 23.53 -34.39 -3.08
N MET A 1054 24.35 -34.98 -3.94
CA MET A 1054 24.21 -36.37 -4.35
C MET A 1054 24.47 -37.30 -3.17
N ARG A 1055 25.53 -37.03 -2.40
CA ARG A 1055 25.86 -37.81 -1.20
C ARG A 1055 24.77 -37.71 -0.14
N LEU A 1056 24.26 -36.52 0.12
CA LEU A 1056 23.20 -36.32 1.10
C LEU A 1056 21.87 -36.94 0.64
N GLN A 1057 21.58 -36.94 -0.66
CA GLN A 1057 20.44 -37.67 -1.23
C GLN A 1057 20.57 -39.17 -1.00
N SER A 1058 21.74 -39.76 -1.27
CA SER A 1058 21.99 -41.20 -1.03
C SER A 1058 21.85 -41.58 0.45
N ILE A 1059 22.35 -40.73 1.36
CA ILE A 1059 22.11 -40.89 2.80
C ILE A 1059 20.60 -40.81 3.09
N GLY A 1060 19.90 -39.87 2.47
CA GLY A 1060 18.45 -39.72 2.60
C GLY A 1060 17.68 -40.97 2.18
N ASP A 1061 18.02 -41.57 1.05
CA ASP A 1061 17.39 -42.81 0.57
C ASP A 1061 17.63 -43.96 1.57
N ALA A 1062 18.82 -44.02 2.16
CA ALA A 1062 19.16 -45.00 3.20
C ALA A 1062 18.39 -44.79 4.52
N PHE A 1063 18.05 -43.54 4.87
CA PHE A 1063 17.14 -43.22 5.99
C PHE A 1063 15.72 -43.71 5.69
N VAL A 1064 15.22 -43.45 4.48
CA VAL A 1064 13.87 -43.89 4.04
C VAL A 1064 13.75 -45.41 4.07
N MET A 1065 14.73 -46.13 3.52
CA MET A 1065 14.75 -47.61 3.56
C MET A 1065 14.70 -48.17 4.99
N ARG A 1066 15.28 -47.46 5.96
CA ARG A 1066 15.31 -47.86 7.38
C ARG A 1066 14.16 -47.25 8.20
N ARG A 1067 13.25 -46.51 7.56
CA ARG A 1067 12.16 -45.74 8.18
C ARG A 1067 12.63 -44.76 9.27
N LEU A 1068 13.87 -44.27 9.19
CA LEU A 1068 14.47 -43.35 10.17
C LEU A 1068 14.10 -41.91 9.84
N SER A 1069 13.78 -41.11 10.85
CA SER A 1069 13.46 -39.68 10.69
C SER A 1069 14.00 -38.86 11.87
N PRO A 1070 14.92 -37.90 11.64
CA PRO A 1070 15.49 -37.03 12.67
C PRO A 1070 14.61 -35.80 12.96
N GLY A 1071 13.42 -36.05 13.52
CA GLY A 1071 12.42 -35.00 13.76
C GLY A 1071 12.84 -33.98 14.83
N GLY A 1072 13.52 -34.41 15.90
CA GLY A 1072 14.00 -33.48 16.93
C GLY A 1072 15.12 -32.56 16.41
N SER A 1073 15.96 -33.09 15.53
CA SER A 1073 16.99 -32.32 14.83
C SER A 1073 16.37 -31.28 13.88
N ALA A 1074 15.27 -31.62 13.21
CA ALA A 1074 14.53 -30.68 12.36
C ALA A 1074 13.91 -29.52 13.15
N ASP A 1075 13.27 -29.82 14.30
CA ASP A 1075 12.71 -28.79 15.19
C ASP A 1075 13.80 -27.81 15.68
N LEU A 1076 14.98 -28.32 16.05
CA LEU A 1076 16.11 -27.49 16.48
C LEU A 1076 16.75 -26.73 15.32
N LEU A 1077 16.73 -27.25 14.09
CA LEU A 1077 17.16 -26.52 12.90
C LEU A 1077 16.28 -25.29 12.67
N ALA A 1078 14.95 -25.44 12.78
CA ALA A 1078 14.02 -24.32 12.69
C ALA A 1078 14.24 -23.30 13.82
N CYS A 1079 14.53 -23.76 15.05
CA CYS A 1079 14.86 -22.89 16.17
C CYS A 1079 16.16 -22.10 15.93
N ALA A 1080 17.21 -22.75 15.42
CA ALA A 1080 18.48 -22.11 15.09
C ALA A 1080 18.31 -21.05 14.00
N TRP A 1081 17.51 -21.34 12.97
CA TRP A 1081 17.20 -20.37 11.92
C TRP A 1081 16.41 -19.17 12.47
N PHE A 1082 15.38 -19.39 13.29
CA PHE A 1082 14.65 -18.31 13.96
C PHE A 1082 15.58 -17.43 14.81
N LEU A 1083 16.45 -18.05 15.58
CA LEU A 1083 17.37 -17.35 16.48
C LEU A 1083 18.37 -16.48 15.73
N LEU A 1084 18.84 -16.92 14.56
CA LEU A 1084 19.67 -16.11 13.69
C LEU A 1084 18.85 -14.93 13.10
N GLN A 1085 17.68 -15.22 12.54
CA GLN A 1085 16.84 -14.20 11.90
C GLN A 1085 16.33 -13.13 12.86
N GLN A 1086 16.11 -13.47 14.14
CA GLN A 1086 15.67 -12.50 15.13
C GLN A 1086 16.80 -11.59 15.62
N GLU A 1087 18.08 -11.90 15.42
CA GLU A 1087 19.16 -10.97 15.80
C GLU A 1087 19.18 -9.75 14.90
N ASP A 1088 18.96 -9.97 13.61
CA ASP A 1088 18.96 -8.94 12.57
C ASP A 1088 17.63 -8.16 12.49
N ALA A 1089 16.69 -8.46 13.40
CA ALA A 1089 15.32 -7.98 13.33
C ALA A 1089 15.02 -6.74 14.17
#